data_AF-A0A970S4Q6-F1
#
_entry.id   AF-A0A970S4Q6-F1
#
_cell.length_a   1.000
_cell.length_b   1.000
_cell.length_c   1.000
_cell.angle_alpha   90.00
_cell.angle_beta   90.00
_cell.angle_gamma   90.00
#
_symmetry.space_group_name_H-M   'P 1'
#
loop_
_entity.id
_entity.type
_entity.pdbx_description
1 polymer ?
#
loop_
_entity_poly.entity_id
_entity_poly.type
_entity_poly.pdbx_seq_one_letter_code
_entity_poly.pdbx_strand_id
1 'polypeptide(L)'
;MEQTKLIAERLRWARNISDISVEEMAKATDITPEAYRVLEEGNSDFSFTFLYKCAKKLGMDISELVSGINPTLSLYNITRKGEGMAIRRKAAFDYRHIAPYLKNRLSEPFIVNAKYDPFLESTPITLSTHKGQELDYVISGTLKIQLGDHIEILNEGDSVYYDSSLRHGMVAMGGQDCTFLAIVFKDMEGVAAPVVPEFKRQPERTKELKRNYDNLIYKKFVTETVDEKGCLTDIKFNIPDNFNFAYDVVDELAKKVPDKRAILWISEKKQEKDFSFKDISLLSSRAANMFMAMGIKKGDKVMLVLKRHYQFWIAIVALHKIGAVAVPATSLLMQKDYEYRFNAAEIKAIVCTAEDDCPDHVDAALPESPSVKVKFIVNGEREGWIPFNNTLMDYPDTLERIPTHIDDPQVMYFTSGTTGYPKIAVHNCTYPLGHIVTARWWQYINPDGVHLTVSDTGWGKALWGKIYGQWLCEACIFVYDFNKFSAEDMLPLFSRYNITTFCAPPTIYRFFVKEDLTKYDFSSLEYATTAGEALNPEVFNAFKQATGIDLKEGFGQTETTMTLGNLFGAKTKVGSLGKPNPEYAVDLMKEDGSFAAVGEVGEIVISTKEIPTGLFEGYYKEEDKTTEVWHEGWYHTGDTAWRDEEGYYWYVSRLDDVIKSSGYRIGPFEIESVIMELPYVLECAVTGVPDETRGQVVKATVVLTKDKKPSNELKEEIKEYVKTHTAPYKYPRIVEFTESLPKTISGKIKRTELRNK
;
A
#
# COMPACT_ATOMS: atom_id res chain seq x y z
N MET A 1 -33.56 13.11 -12.36
CA MET A 1 -34.87 12.45 -12.58
C MET A 1 -34.94 11.05 -11.97
N GLU A 2 -33.96 10.17 -12.19
CA GLU A 2 -33.95 8.81 -11.59
C GLU A 2 -33.79 8.83 -10.05
N GLN A 3 -32.91 9.69 -9.53
CA GLN A 3 -32.69 9.87 -8.08
C GLN A 3 -33.90 10.49 -7.36
N THR A 4 -34.59 11.45 -7.96
CA THR A 4 -35.81 12.08 -7.42
C THR A 4 -36.92 11.03 -7.25
N LYS A 5 -37.12 10.13 -8.22
CA LYS A 5 -38.10 9.04 -8.09
C LYS A 5 -37.73 8.05 -6.99
N LEU A 6 -36.46 7.69 -6.87
CA LEU A 6 -35.98 6.79 -5.81
C LEU A 6 -36.19 7.37 -4.40
N ILE A 7 -35.94 8.66 -4.22
CA ILE A 7 -36.20 9.34 -2.94
C ILE A 7 -37.71 9.41 -2.67
N ALA A 8 -38.53 9.68 -3.70
CA ALA A 8 -39.99 9.69 -3.59
C ALA A 8 -40.57 8.33 -3.17
N GLU A 9 -40.06 7.25 -3.78
CA GLU A 9 -40.44 5.87 -3.47
C GLU A 9 -40.06 5.49 -2.03
N ARG A 10 -38.85 5.86 -1.58
CA ARG A 10 -38.42 5.65 -0.18
C ARG A 10 -39.26 6.45 0.79
N LEU A 11 -39.57 7.70 0.47
CA LEU A 11 -40.44 8.55 1.27
C LEU A 11 -41.83 7.93 1.44
N ARG A 12 -42.42 7.48 0.33
CA ARG A 12 -43.72 6.80 0.30
C ARG A 12 -43.69 5.50 1.10
N TRP A 13 -42.65 4.70 0.92
CA TRP A 13 -42.48 3.43 1.61
C TRP A 13 -42.33 3.63 3.12
N ALA A 14 -41.45 4.55 3.55
CA ALA A 14 -41.23 4.87 4.95
C ALA A 14 -42.50 5.42 5.60
N ARG A 15 -43.25 6.28 4.90
CA ARG A 15 -44.53 6.81 5.37
C ARG A 15 -45.55 5.68 5.59
N ASN A 16 -45.70 4.79 4.62
CA ASN A 16 -46.64 3.67 4.70
C ASN A 16 -46.30 2.70 5.84
N ILE A 17 -45.02 2.38 6.05
CA ILE A 17 -44.59 1.50 7.15
C ILE A 17 -44.77 2.16 8.51
N SER A 18 -44.65 3.48 8.59
CA SER A 18 -44.82 4.24 9.82
C SER A 18 -46.29 4.53 10.15
N ASP A 19 -47.23 4.07 9.31
CA ASP A 19 -48.67 4.32 9.39
C ASP A 19 -49.02 5.83 9.50
N ILE A 20 -48.25 6.67 8.81
CA ILE A 20 -48.46 8.13 8.78
C ILE A 20 -49.26 8.50 7.54
N SER A 21 -50.35 9.26 7.71
CA SER A 21 -51.16 9.73 6.57
C SER A 21 -50.45 10.81 5.74
N VAL A 22 -50.88 10.98 4.49
CA VAL A 22 -50.41 12.07 3.62
C VAL A 22 -50.68 13.43 4.26
N GLU A 23 -51.84 13.57 4.91
CA GLU A 23 -52.28 14.78 5.61
C GLU A 23 -51.35 15.12 6.79
N GLU A 24 -50.88 14.12 7.52
CA GLU A 24 -49.92 14.31 8.60
C GLU A 24 -48.52 14.67 8.12
N MET A 25 -48.08 14.08 7.01
CA MET A 25 -46.78 14.45 6.41
C MET A 25 -46.82 15.85 5.80
N ALA A 26 -47.89 16.19 5.08
CA ALA A 26 -48.10 17.52 4.51
C ALA A 26 -48.03 18.59 5.61
N LYS A 27 -48.74 18.36 6.73
CA LYS A 27 -48.68 19.22 7.93
C LYS A 27 -47.27 19.30 8.52
N ALA A 28 -46.52 18.20 8.59
CA ALA A 28 -45.15 18.20 9.12
C ALA A 28 -44.15 18.94 8.21
N THR A 29 -44.45 19.04 6.92
CA THR A 29 -43.61 19.71 5.92
C THR A 29 -44.04 21.15 5.60
N ASP A 30 -45.12 21.64 6.21
CA ASP A 30 -45.75 22.95 5.96
C ASP A 30 -46.20 23.18 4.50
N ILE A 31 -46.73 22.14 3.86
CA ILE A 31 -47.32 22.23 2.50
C ILE A 31 -48.72 21.60 2.48
N THR A 32 -49.46 21.79 1.37
CA THR A 32 -50.79 21.18 1.21
C THR A 32 -50.68 19.67 0.92
N PRO A 33 -51.70 18.86 1.29
CA PRO A 33 -51.73 17.43 0.96
C PRO A 33 -51.55 17.16 -0.55
N GLU A 34 -52.12 18.01 -1.40
CA GLU A 34 -51.98 17.93 -2.85
C GLU A 34 -50.53 18.14 -3.29
N ALA A 35 -49.83 19.14 -2.74
CA ALA A 35 -48.43 19.40 -3.04
C ALA A 35 -47.51 18.27 -2.53
N TYR A 36 -47.84 17.69 -1.37
CA TYR A 36 -47.11 16.55 -0.84
C TYR A 36 -47.22 15.32 -1.75
N ARG A 37 -48.42 15.01 -2.27
CA ARG A 37 -48.61 13.88 -3.20
C ARG A 37 -47.75 14.02 -4.46
N VAL A 38 -47.67 15.22 -5.03
CA VAL A 38 -46.84 15.48 -6.22
C VAL A 38 -45.35 15.19 -5.94
N LEU A 39 -44.86 15.58 -4.76
CA LEU A 39 -43.48 15.31 -4.34
C LEU A 39 -43.28 13.81 -4.05
N GLU A 40 -44.22 13.16 -3.36
CA GLU A 40 -44.18 11.73 -3.07
C GLU A 40 -44.33 10.84 -4.33
N GLU A 41 -44.86 11.37 -5.43
CA GLU A 41 -44.86 10.74 -6.76
C GLU A 41 -43.55 10.90 -7.53
N GLY A 42 -42.61 11.70 -7.02
CA GLY A 42 -41.35 11.97 -7.70
C GLY A 42 -41.53 12.83 -8.95
N ASN A 43 -42.64 13.57 -9.04
CA ASN A 43 -43.00 14.43 -10.16
C ASN A 43 -42.39 15.85 -10.03
N SER A 44 -41.70 16.14 -8.93
CA SER A 44 -41.00 17.41 -8.68
C SER A 44 -39.78 17.18 -7.78
N ASP A 45 -38.76 18.02 -7.91
CA ASP A 45 -37.55 17.94 -7.08
C ASP A 45 -37.82 18.40 -5.65
N PHE A 46 -37.10 17.80 -4.70
CA PHE A 46 -37.26 18.09 -3.30
C PHE A 46 -36.32 19.21 -2.84
N SER A 47 -36.84 20.11 -1.99
CA SER A 47 -35.94 20.96 -1.19
C SER A 47 -35.35 20.15 -0.04
N PHE A 48 -34.13 20.48 0.37
CA PHE A 48 -33.51 19.91 1.58
C PHE A 48 -34.40 20.08 2.81
N THR A 49 -35.01 21.25 2.98
CA THR A 49 -35.94 21.54 4.08
C THR A 49 -37.14 20.59 4.09
N PHE A 50 -37.66 20.23 2.91
CA PHE A 50 -38.74 19.26 2.79
C PHE A 50 -38.28 17.85 3.21
N LEU A 51 -37.16 17.36 2.68
CA LEU A 51 -36.63 16.03 3.03
C LEU A 51 -36.23 15.93 4.50
N TYR A 52 -35.66 16.98 5.07
CA TYR A 52 -35.29 17.04 6.48
C TYR A 52 -36.52 16.94 7.39
N LYS A 53 -37.59 17.68 7.07
CA LYS A 53 -38.86 17.61 7.82
C LYS A 53 -39.52 16.24 7.68
N CYS A 54 -39.47 15.64 6.49
CA CYS A 54 -39.93 14.28 6.27
C CYS A 54 -39.16 13.27 7.13
N ALA A 55 -37.82 13.30 7.07
CA ALA A 55 -36.95 12.40 7.84
C ALA A 55 -37.17 12.54 9.35
N LYS A 56 -37.29 13.78 9.85
CA LYS A 56 -37.60 14.06 11.25
C LYS A 56 -38.97 13.50 11.68
N LYS A 57 -40.00 13.62 10.83
CA LYS A 57 -41.35 13.10 11.13
C LYS A 57 -41.39 11.56 11.08
N LEU A 58 -40.57 10.96 10.22
CA LEU A 58 -40.41 9.51 10.07
C LEU A 58 -39.42 8.89 11.07
N GLY A 59 -38.73 9.71 11.86
CA GLY A 59 -37.74 9.24 12.84
C GLY A 59 -36.50 8.60 12.21
N MET A 60 -36.12 9.05 11.01
CA MET A 60 -34.97 8.54 10.25
C MET A 60 -33.93 9.64 10.01
N ASP A 61 -32.69 9.25 9.71
CA ASP A 61 -31.69 10.20 9.24
C ASP A 61 -32.06 10.71 7.84
N ILE A 62 -31.79 11.98 7.55
CA ILE A 62 -32.06 12.53 6.21
C ILE A 62 -31.19 11.84 5.15
N SER A 63 -29.98 11.39 5.51
CA SER A 63 -29.13 10.61 4.63
C SER A 63 -29.80 9.28 4.26
N GLU A 64 -30.51 8.63 5.17
CA GLU A 64 -31.25 7.39 4.88
C GLU A 64 -32.36 7.63 3.86
N LEU A 65 -33.06 8.77 3.95
CA LEU A 65 -34.10 9.15 3.00
C LEU A 65 -33.53 9.55 1.61
N VAL A 66 -32.39 10.24 1.60
CA VAL A 66 -31.75 10.80 0.39
C VAL A 66 -30.89 9.77 -0.34
N SER A 67 -29.99 9.08 0.38
CA SER A 67 -29.00 8.16 -0.19
C SER A 67 -29.41 6.69 -0.08
N GLY A 68 -30.26 6.33 0.89
CA GLY A 68 -30.59 4.94 1.19
C GLY A 68 -29.49 4.22 1.99
N ILE A 69 -28.48 4.95 2.50
CA ILE A 69 -27.35 4.40 3.25
C ILE A 69 -27.49 4.71 4.74
N ASN A 70 -27.22 3.69 5.53
CA ASN A 70 -27.33 3.61 6.97
C ASN A 70 -26.02 4.09 7.67
N PRO A 71 -26.06 4.90 8.74
CA PRO A 71 -24.86 5.40 9.43
C PRO A 71 -24.02 4.30 10.12
N THR A 72 -22.70 4.47 10.11
CA THR A 72 -21.65 3.61 10.70
C THR A 72 -21.09 4.19 12.02
N LEU A 73 -20.59 3.32 12.90
CA LEU A 73 -20.02 3.68 14.21
C LEU A 73 -18.57 4.18 14.05
N SER A 74 -18.22 5.36 14.57
CA SER A 74 -16.93 6.01 14.31
C SER A 74 -15.85 5.85 15.38
N LEU A 75 -16.18 5.34 16.59
CA LEU A 75 -15.18 5.09 17.64
C LEU A 75 -15.53 3.87 18.52
N TYR A 76 -16.44 4.01 19.48
CA TYR A 76 -17.03 2.90 20.23
C TYR A 76 -18.35 3.37 20.87
N ASN A 77 -19.23 2.43 21.23
CA ASN A 77 -20.42 2.70 22.05
C ASN A 77 -20.43 1.70 23.21
N ILE A 78 -20.75 2.19 24.41
CA ILE A 78 -20.89 1.35 25.62
C ILE A 78 -22.35 1.41 26.07
N THR A 79 -22.98 0.24 26.18
CA THR A 79 -24.28 0.09 26.85
C THR A 79 -24.05 -0.74 28.11
N ARG A 80 -24.24 -0.14 29.29
CA ARG A 80 -23.97 -0.83 30.56
C ARG A 80 -25.09 -1.81 30.90
N LYS A 81 -24.82 -2.74 31.82
CA LYS A 81 -25.79 -3.74 32.29
C LYS A 81 -27.07 -3.04 32.79
N GLY A 82 -28.21 -3.40 32.20
CA GLY A 82 -29.52 -2.83 32.53
C GLY A 82 -29.92 -1.60 31.70
N GLU A 83 -28.98 -0.97 30.99
CA GLU A 83 -29.23 0.25 30.17
C GLU A 83 -29.59 -0.07 28.71
N GLY A 84 -29.71 -1.34 28.34
CA GLY A 84 -30.18 -1.74 27.02
C GLY A 84 -31.60 -1.24 26.73
N MET A 85 -31.86 -0.88 25.48
CA MET A 85 -33.16 -0.35 25.05
C MET A 85 -34.23 -1.45 25.17
N ALA A 86 -35.23 -1.22 26.01
CA ALA A 86 -36.33 -2.17 26.21
C ALA A 86 -37.21 -2.29 24.96
N ILE A 87 -37.54 -3.51 24.56
CA ILE A 87 -38.43 -3.81 23.45
C ILE A 87 -39.46 -4.86 23.91
N ARG A 88 -40.72 -4.66 23.55
CA ARG A 88 -41.76 -5.67 23.75
C ARG A 88 -41.95 -6.47 22.46
N ARG A 89 -41.63 -7.77 22.50
CA ARG A 89 -41.93 -8.72 21.40
C ARG A 89 -42.91 -9.82 21.82
N LYS A 90 -42.78 -10.38 23.03
CA LYS A 90 -43.65 -11.42 23.60
C LYS A 90 -43.91 -11.15 25.08
N ALA A 91 -45.09 -11.52 25.59
CA ALA A 91 -45.50 -11.18 26.96
C ALA A 91 -44.66 -11.87 28.05
N ALA A 92 -44.14 -13.08 27.81
CA ALA A 92 -43.34 -13.86 28.76
C ALA A 92 -41.83 -13.53 28.73
N PHE A 93 -41.41 -12.57 27.91
CA PHE A 93 -40.01 -12.26 27.65
C PHE A 93 -39.74 -10.76 27.78
N ASP A 94 -38.71 -10.38 28.54
CA ASP A 94 -38.18 -9.01 28.56
C ASP A 94 -36.95 -8.94 27.64
N TYR A 95 -37.06 -8.20 26.54
CA TYR A 95 -35.97 -8.01 25.57
C TYR A 95 -35.31 -6.66 25.78
N ARG A 96 -33.98 -6.64 25.95
CA ARG A 96 -33.17 -5.42 25.97
C ARG A 96 -32.15 -5.45 24.86
N HIS A 97 -32.28 -4.55 23.90
CA HIS A 97 -31.31 -4.38 22.83
C HIS A 97 -30.05 -3.73 23.40
N ILE A 98 -28.92 -4.45 23.37
CA ILE A 98 -27.67 -4.02 24.01
C ILE A 98 -26.71 -3.26 23.08
N ALA A 99 -27.08 -3.15 21.81
CA ALA A 99 -26.45 -2.27 20.85
C ALA A 99 -27.53 -1.56 20.04
N PRO A 100 -28.34 -0.67 20.64
CA PRO A 100 -29.52 -0.09 19.99
C PRO A 100 -29.21 0.66 18.68
N TYR A 101 -27.98 1.13 18.48
CA TYR A 101 -27.53 1.69 17.19
C TYR A 101 -27.37 0.64 16.08
N LEU A 102 -27.37 -0.65 16.41
CA LEU A 102 -27.44 -1.76 15.46
C LEU A 102 -28.87 -2.18 15.12
N LYS A 103 -29.89 -1.51 15.68
CA LYS A 103 -31.29 -1.79 15.34
C LYS A 103 -31.49 -1.68 13.83
N ASN A 104 -32.13 -2.68 13.24
CA ASN A 104 -32.30 -2.82 11.79
C ASN A 104 -31.01 -3.00 10.96
N ARG A 105 -29.90 -3.44 11.56
CA ARG A 105 -28.67 -3.85 10.85
C ARG A 105 -28.62 -5.37 10.62
N LEU A 106 -27.52 -5.85 10.04
CA LEU A 106 -27.30 -7.27 9.71
C LEU A 106 -27.42 -8.21 10.91
N SER A 107 -27.05 -7.74 12.10
CA SER A 107 -27.13 -8.51 13.34
C SER A 107 -27.59 -7.61 14.48
N GLU A 108 -28.63 -8.04 15.20
CA GLU A 108 -29.19 -7.32 16.34
C GLU A 108 -28.99 -8.14 17.63
N PRO A 109 -28.17 -7.67 18.59
CA PRO A 109 -27.98 -8.35 19.87
C PRO A 109 -28.98 -7.89 20.94
N PHE A 110 -29.58 -8.86 21.63
CA PHE A 110 -30.55 -8.69 22.71
C PHE A 110 -30.14 -9.48 23.95
N ILE A 111 -30.23 -8.87 25.13
CA ILE A 111 -30.36 -9.61 26.38
C ILE A 111 -31.83 -9.92 26.57
N VAL A 112 -32.14 -11.21 26.75
CA VAL A 112 -33.50 -11.71 26.85
C VAL A 112 -33.67 -12.38 28.21
N ASN A 113 -34.68 -11.95 28.96
CA ASN A 113 -35.10 -12.62 30.19
C ASN A 113 -36.40 -13.38 29.92
N ALA A 114 -36.32 -14.71 29.86
CA ALA A 114 -37.48 -15.60 29.81
C ALA A 114 -37.99 -15.85 31.23
N LYS A 115 -39.26 -15.51 31.48
CA LYS A 115 -39.90 -15.75 32.78
C LYS A 115 -40.26 -17.23 32.95
N TYR A 116 -39.90 -17.79 34.09
CA TYR A 116 -40.32 -19.14 34.44
C TYR A 116 -41.82 -19.18 34.74
N ASP A 117 -42.49 -20.14 34.11
CA ASP A 117 -43.88 -20.47 34.37
C ASP A 117 -44.04 -22.01 34.37
N PRO A 118 -44.42 -22.63 35.50
CA PRO A 118 -44.55 -24.08 35.61
C PRO A 118 -45.58 -24.66 34.64
N PHE A 119 -46.56 -23.87 34.18
CA PHE A 119 -47.52 -24.29 33.16
C PHE A 119 -46.90 -24.32 31.76
N LEU A 120 -46.03 -23.36 31.43
CA LEU A 120 -45.35 -23.31 30.12
C LEU A 120 -44.24 -24.37 29.99
N GLU A 121 -43.62 -24.78 31.09
CA GLU A 121 -42.64 -25.88 31.10
C GLU A 121 -43.28 -27.25 30.78
N SER A 122 -44.52 -27.44 31.24
CA SER A 122 -45.27 -28.70 31.15
C SER A 122 -46.21 -28.81 29.94
N THR A 123 -46.29 -27.77 29.11
CA THR A 123 -47.13 -27.74 27.89
C THR A 123 -46.27 -27.65 26.61
N PRO A 124 -46.80 -28.01 25.44
CA PRO A 124 -46.06 -27.89 24.18
C PRO A 124 -45.62 -26.44 23.91
N ILE A 125 -44.36 -26.28 23.51
CA ILE A 125 -43.77 -24.96 23.25
C ILE A 125 -44.48 -24.31 22.07
N THR A 126 -44.90 -23.05 22.26
CA THR A 126 -45.47 -22.27 21.16
C THR A 126 -44.36 -21.91 20.16
N LEU A 127 -44.45 -22.45 18.94
CA LEU A 127 -43.47 -22.23 17.89
C LEU A 127 -43.81 -21.01 17.03
N SER A 128 -42.78 -20.29 16.61
CA SER A 128 -42.81 -19.19 15.65
C SER A 128 -41.78 -19.42 14.53
N THR A 129 -41.88 -18.66 13.45
CA THR A 129 -40.92 -18.63 12.34
C THR A 129 -40.63 -17.19 11.96
N HIS A 130 -39.38 -16.88 11.65
CA HIS A 130 -39.00 -15.59 11.07
C HIS A 130 -37.78 -15.76 10.16
N LYS A 131 -37.70 -15.00 9.06
CA LYS A 131 -36.58 -15.11 8.11
C LYS A 131 -35.27 -14.66 8.77
N GLY A 132 -34.22 -15.48 8.70
CA GLY A 132 -32.89 -15.15 9.21
C GLY A 132 -32.19 -16.32 9.90
N GLN A 133 -31.17 -16.01 10.68
CA GLN A 133 -30.48 -16.95 11.56
C GLN A 133 -30.41 -16.35 12.96
N GLU A 134 -30.32 -17.19 14.00
CA GLU A 134 -30.31 -16.74 15.38
C GLU A 134 -29.28 -17.54 16.19
N LEU A 135 -28.53 -16.86 17.06
CA LEU A 135 -27.63 -17.46 18.04
C LEU A 135 -28.13 -17.08 19.44
N ASP A 136 -28.40 -18.09 20.27
CA ASP A 136 -28.71 -17.91 21.69
C ASP A 136 -27.56 -18.44 22.54
N TYR A 137 -27.14 -17.66 23.55
CA TYR A 137 -26.13 -18.03 24.54
C TYR A 137 -26.66 -17.83 25.96
N VAL A 138 -26.74 -18.89 26.77
CA VAL A 138 -27.34 -18.83 28.11
C VAL A 138 -26.37 -18.22 29.11
N ILE A 139 -26.76 -17.08 29.68
CA ILE A 139 -25.97 -16.34 30.67
C ILE A 139 -26.24 -16.84 32.09
N SER A 140 -27.48 -17.23 32.39
CA SER A 140 -27.87 -17.81 33.69
C SER A 140 -29.24 -18.48 33.60
N GLY A 141 -29.42 -19.61 34.31
CA GLY A 141 -30.66 -20.40 34.30
C GLY A 141 -30.63 -21.53 33.27
N THR A 142 -31.80 -22.08 32.95
CA THR A 142 -31.95 -23.20 31.99
C THR A 142 -33.02 -22.88 30.96
N LEU A 143 -32.70 -23.07 29.69
CA LEU A 143 -33.59 -22.82 28.55
C LEU A 143 -33.93 -24.13 27.85
N LYS A 144 -35.22 -24.44 27.70
CA LYS A 144 -35.68 -25.50 26.80
C LYS A 144 -36.04 -24.88 25.47
N ILE A 145 -35.36 -25.28 24.40
CA ILE A 145 -35.59 -24.80 23.05
C ILE A 145 -36.08 -25.95 22.17
N GLN A 146 -37.06 -25.65 21.32
CA GLN A 146 -37.51 -26.54 20.26
C GLN A 146 -37.14 -25.93 18.90
N LEU A 147 -36.45 -26.69 18.06
CA LEU A 147 -36.04 -26.35 16.70
C LEU A 147 -36.57 -27.40 15.73
N GLY A 148 -37.64 -27.08 15.02
CA GLY A 148 -38.41 -28.04 14.23
C GLY A 148 -38.98 -29.15 15.13
N ASP A 149 -38.54 -30.39 14.86
CA ASP A 149 -38.95 -31.58 15.61
C ASP A 149 -37.98 -31.94 16.75
N HIS A 150 -36.91 -31.16 16.93
CA HIS A 150 -35.89 -31.40 17.96
C HIS A 150 -36.12 -30.53 19.19
N ILE A 151 -35.96 -31.10 20.37
CA ILE A 151 -36.02 -30.40 21.66
C ILE A 151 -34.69 -30.56 22.35
N GLU A 152 -34.07 -29.44 22.73
CA GLU A 152 -32.80 -29.39 23.44
C GLU A 152 -32.94 -28.58 24.73
N ILE A 153 -32.07 -28.89 25.70
CA ILE A 153 -31.99 -28.20 26.99
C ILE A 153 -30.61 -27.54 27.07
N LEU A 154 -30.59 -26.22 27.21
CA LEU A 154 -29.38 -25.41 27.34
C LEU A 154 -29.24 -24.93 28.78
N ASN A 155 -28.08 -25.17 29.38
CA ASN A 155 -27.69 -24.70 30.70
C ASN A 155 -26.78 -23.46 30.58
N GLU A 156 -26.46 -22.85 31.72
CA GLU A 156 -25.51 -21.74 31.77
C GLU A 156 -24.19 -22.06 31.06
N GLY A 157 -23.79 -21.20 30.13
CA GLY A 157 -22.61 -21.38 29.28
C GLY A 157 -22.87 -22.11 27.95
N ASP A 158 -24.04 -22.73 27.78
CA ASP A 158 -24.42 -23.39 26.53
C ASP A 158 -24.92 -22.38 25.49
N SER A 159 -24.76 -22.73 24.21
CA SER A 159 -25.24 -21.93 23.09
C SER A 159 -25.86 -22.78 21.99
N VAL A 160 -26.79 -22.19 21.23
CA VAL A 160 -27.38 -22.80 20.05
C VAL A 160 -27.43 -21.79 18.91
N TYR A 161 -27.03 -22.21 17.71
CA TYR A 161 -27.12 -21.42 16.47
C TYR A 161 -28.00 -22.15 15.48
N TYR A 162 -29.02 -21.48 14.94
CA TYR A 162 -30.03 -22.11 14.12
C TYR A 162 -30.59 -21.19 13.04
N ASP A 163 -31.14 -21.80 11.98
CA ASP A 163 -31.93 -21.12 10.96
C ASP A 163 -33.32 -20.83 11.54
N SER A 164 -33.66 -19.55 11.70
CA SER A 164 -34.90 -19.13 12.34
C SER A 164 -36.12 -19.23 11.42
N SER A 165 -35.90 -19.55 10.14
CA SER A 165 -36.99 -19.91 9.22
C SER A 165 -37.60 -21.27 9.58
N LEU A 166 -36.88 -22.12 10.30
CA LEU A 166 -37.42 -23.32 10.92
C LEU A 166 -38.36 -22.95 12.07
N ARG A 167 -39.43 -23.72 12.28
CA ARG A 167 -40.36 -23.52 13.40
C ARG A 167 -39.61 -23.68 14.71
N HIS A 168 -39.49 -22.61 15.49
CA HIS A 168 -38.74 -22.62 16.74
C HIS A 168 -39.49 -21.93 17.88
N GLY A 169 -39.20 -22.34 19.10
CA GLY A 169 -39.73 -21.71 20.31
C GLY A 169 -38.92 -22.12 21.53
N MET A 170 -39.03 -21.37 22.61
CA MET A 170 -38.24 -21.60 23.82
C MET A 170 -39.02 -21.21 25.08
N VAL A 171 -38.69 -21.83 26.21
CA VAL A 171 -39.24 -21.53 27.54
C VAL A 171 -38.15 -21.70 28.61
N ALA A 172 -38.24 -20.94 29.70
CA ALA A 172 -37.39 -21.15 30.87
C ALA A 172 -37.85 -22.41 31.64
N MET A 173 -36.90 -23.12 32.24
CA MET A 173 -37.13 -24.36 32.99
C MET A 173 -36.36 -24.40 34.30
N GLY A 174 -36.69 -25.38 35.16
CA GLY A 174 -35.92 -25.63 36.38
C GLY A 174 -36.22 -24.68 37.54
N GLY A 175 -37.42 -24.11 37.58
CA GLY A 175 -37.90 -23.33 38.73
C GLY A 175 -37.42 -21.88 38.82
N GLN A 176 -36.68 -21.38 37.82
CA GLN A 176 -36.10 -20.04 37.83
C GLN A 176 -36.11 -19.39 36.44
N ASP A 177 -36.13 -18.05 36.41
CA ASP A 177 -36.02 -17.28 35.17
C ASP A 177 -34.70 -17.61 34.44
N CYS A 178 -34.72 -17.55 33.10
CA CYS A 178 -33.53 -17.75 32.27
C CYS A 178 -33.13 -16.45 31.57
N THR A 179 -31.85 -16.07 31.68
CA THR A 179 -31.26 -14.93 30.97
C THR A 179 -30.32 -15.44 29.90
N PHE A 180 -30.47 -14.97 28.66
CA PHE A 180 -29.62 -15.35 27.54
C PHE A 180 -29.36 -14.16 26.60
N LEU A 181 -28.25 -14.23 25.86
CA LEU A 181 -27.93 -13.32 24.77
C LEU A 181 -28.45 -13.93 23.46
N ALA A 182 -29.39 -13.25 22.82
CA ALA A 182 -29.89 -13.59 21.48
C ALA A 182 -29.28 -12.65 20.44
N ILE A 183 -28.61 -13.18 19.42
CA ILE A 183 -28.11 -12.43 18.27
C ILE A 183 -28.92 -12.83 17.04
N VAL A 184 -29.75 -11.92 16.55
CA VAL A 184 -30.63 -12.15 15.39
C VAL A 184 -29.97 -11.59 14.13
N PHE A 185 -29.72 -12.44 13.15
CA PHE A 185 -29.16 -12.08 11.84
C PHE A 185 -30.29 -11.90 10.81
N LYS A 186 -30.33 -10.75 10.14
CA LYS A 186 -31.33 -10.48 9.10
C LYS A 186 -30.99 -11.15 7.77
N ASP A 187 -32.02 -11.66 7.11
CA ASP A 187 -31.94 -12.22 5.75
C ASP A 187 -31.63 -11.11 4.72
N MET A 188 -30.67 -11.36 3.84
CA MET A 188 -30.12 -10.40 2.87
C MET A 188 -30.69 -10.63 1.47
N GLU A 189 -32.01 -10.71 1.34
CA GLU A 189 -32.68 -10.58 0.04
C GLU A 189 -33.00 -9.11 -0.24
N GLY A 190 -32.28 -8.50 -1.19
CA GLY A 190 -32.65 -7.20 -1.77
C GLY A 190 -31.75 -6.00 -1.43
N VAL A 191 -30.72 -6.18 -0.60
CA VAL A 191 -29.55 -5.29 -0.68
C VAL A 191 -28.79 -5.76 -1.90
N ALA A 192 -28.94 -5.05 -3.02
CA ALA A 192 -27.97 -5.18 -4.09
C ALA A 192 -26.61 -4.91 -3.42
N ALA A 193 -25.82 -5.97 -3.28
CA ALA A 193 -24.38 -5.80 -3.15
C ALA A 193 -23.99 -4.78 -4.24
N PRO A 194 -23.01 -3.90 -4.01
CA PRO A 194 -22.34 -3.28 -5.16
C PRO A 194 -22.13 -4.41 -6.17
N VAL A 195 -22.40 -4.17 -7.46
CA VAL A 195 -22.09 -5.15 -8.49
C VAL A 195 -20.57 -5.30 -8.47
N VAL A 196 -20.10 -6.10 -7.52
CA VAL A 196 -18.84 -6.80 -7.51
C VAL A 196 -19.11 -7.84 -8.59
N PRO A 197 -18.36 -7.81 -9.71
CA PRO A 197 -18.36 -8.93 -10.63
C PRO A 197 -18.31 -10.20 -9.79
N GLU A 198 -19.15 -11.20 -10.07
CA GLU A 198 -18.98 -12.52 -9.47
C GLU A 198 -17.60 -13.05 -9.88
N PHE A 199 -16.57 -12.66 -9.13
CA PHE A 199 -15.28 -13.26 -9.19
C PHE A 199 -15.52 -14.67 -8.70
N LYS A 200 -15.32 -15.67 -9.56
CA LYS A 200 -15.04 -17.02 -9.10
C LYS A 200 -13.90 -16.88 -8.11
N ARG A 201 -14.18 -16.93 -6.80
CA ARG A 201 -13.15 -16.99 -5.75
C ARG A 201 -12.20 -18.10 -6.19
N GLN A 202 -10.98 -17.75 -6.60
CA GLN A 202 -9.94 -18.76 -6.64
C GLN A 202 -9.83 -19.28 -5.20
N PRO A 203 -9.80 -20.60 -4.99
CA PRO A 203 -9.67 -21.16 -3.65
C PRO A 203 -8.48 -20.48 -2.95
N GLU A 204 -8.63 -20.17 -1.66
CA GLU A 204 -7.50 -19.67 -0.87
C GLU A 204 -6.30 -20.58 -1.12
N ARG A 205 -5.18 -20.00 -1.60
CA ARG A 205 -3.95 -20.75 -1.81
C ARG A 205 -3.38 -21.13 -0.44
N THR A 206 -3.83 -22.28 0.05
CA THR A 206 -3.36 -22.94 1.28
C THR A 206 -2.06 -23.70 1.06
N LYS A 207 -1.38 -23.51 -0.09
CA LYS A 207 -0.13 -24.19 -0.39
C LYS A 207 0.99 -23.54 0.43
N GLU A 208 1.50 -24.27 1.42
CA GLU A 208 2.68 -23.89 2.18
C GLU A 208 3.85 -23.65 1.22
N LEU A 209 4.32 -22.40 1.12
CA LEU A 209 5.44 -22.03 0.26
C LEU A 209 6.74 -22.55 0.91
N LYS A 210 7.19 -23.74 0.51
CA LYS A 210 8.49 -24.27 0.93
C LYS A 210 9.55 -23.85 -0.08
N ARG A 211 10.53 -23.08 0.40
CA ARG A 211 11.65 -22.56 -0.39
C ARG A 211 12.95 -23.04 0.22
N ASN A 212 13.86 -23.51 -0.61
CA ASN A 212 15.17 -23.93 -0.15
C ASN A 212 16.15 -22.76 -0.22
N TYR A 213 16.60 -22.28 0.94
CA TYR A 213 17.64 -21.25 1.05
C TYR A 213 18.97 -21.81 1.55
N ASP A 214 19.07 -23.13 1.67
CA ASP A 214 20.28 -23.79 2.09
C ASP A 214 21.34 -23.65 1.00
N ASN A 215 22.58 -23.40 1.41
CA ASN A 215 23.74 -23.26 0.54
C ASN A 215 23.67 -22.08 -0.46
N LEU A 216 22.72 -21.15 -0.36
CA LEU A 216 22.73 -19.93 -1.19
C LEU A 216 23.91 -19.03 -0.81
N ILE A 217 24.42 -18.28 -1.78
CA ILE A 217 25.65 -17.50 -1.64
C ILE A 217 25.57 -16.46 -0.52
N TYR A 218 24.40 -15.85 -0.27
CA TYR A 218 24.24 -14.85 0.78
C TYR A 218 24.58 -15.38 2.18
N LYS A 219 24.43 -16.69 2.42
CA LYS A 219 24.75 -17.34 3.70
C LYS A 219 26.23 -17.21 4.09
N LYS A 220 27.12 -16.89 3.14
CA LYS A 220 28.53 -16.58 3.43
C LYS A 220 28.69 -15.28 4.24
N PHE A 221 27.74 -14.36 4.12
CA PHE A 221 27.88 -12.99 4.63
C PHE A 221 26.96 -12.69 5.83
N VAL A 222 26.04 -13.58 6.18
CA VAL A 222 25.11 -13.35 7.29
C VAL A 222 24.85 -14.60 8.11
N THR A 223 24.58 -14.39 9.40
CA THR A 223 23.96 -15.37 10.29
C THR A 223 22.57 -14.87 10.64
N GLU A 224 21.55 -15.67 10.33
CA GLU A 224 20.14 -15.35 10.57
C GLU A 224 19.62 -16.15 11.77
N THR A 225 18.90 -15.49 12.67
CA THR A 225 18.20 -16.14 13.77
C THR A 225 16.70 -16.06 13.52
N VAL A 226 16.02 -17.20 13.63
CA VAL A 226 14.57 -17.30 13.46
C VAL A 226 13.92 -17.88 14.71
N ASP A 227 12.69 -17.45 14.99
CA ASP A 227 11.89 -18.03 16.06
C ASP A 227 11.23 -19.38 15.67
N GLU A 228 10.51 -19.99 16.60
CA GLU A 228 9.79 -21.26 16.40
C GLU A 228 8.72 -21.19 15.29
N LYS A 229 8.29 -19.99 14.90
CA LYS A 229 7.31 -19.74 13.83
C LYS A 229 7.99 -19.41 12.50
N GLY A 230 9.33 -19.41 12.45
CA GLY A 230 10.12 -19.09 11.26
C GLY A 230 10.21 -17.59 10.97
N CYS A 231 9.88 -16.71 11.91
CA CYS A 231 10.05 -15.26 11.77
C CYS A 231 11.51 -14.89 12.03
N LEU A 232 12.09 -14.01 11.21
CA LEU A 232 13.42 -13.44 11.46
C LEU A 232 13.39 -12.56 12.71
N THR A 233 14.24 -12.85 13.68
CA THR A 233 14.35 -12.09 14.95
C THR A 233 15.67 -11.36 15.11
N ASP A 234 16.74 -11.82 14.47
CA ASP A 234 18.07 -11.21 14.52
C ASP A 234 18.85 -11.55 13.24
N ILE A 235 19.73 -10.66 12.81
CA ILE A 235 20.63 -10.87 11.68
C ILE A 235 21.99 -10.22 11.96
N LYS A 236 23.06 -11.01 11.77
CA LYS A 236 24.43 -10.55 11.97
C LYS A 236 25.21 -10.66 10.68
N PHE A 237 25.86 -9.58 10.29
CA PHE A 237 26.67 -9.51 9.08
C PHE A 237 28.12 -9.87 9.37
N ASN A 238 28.68 -10.76 8.54
CA ASN A 238 30.06 -11.21 8.57
C ASN A 238 30.71 -10.81 7.24
N ILE A 239 31.19 -9.58 7.14
CA ILE A 239 31.62 -8.96 5.88
C ILE A 239 33.16 -8.90 5.84
N PRO A 240 33.83 -9.49 4.83
CA PRO A 240 35.26 -9.30 4.63
C PRO A 240 35.59 -7.84 4.26
N ASP A 241 36.69 -7.28 4.77
CA ASP A 241 37.13 -5.89 4.50
C ASP A 241 37.29 -5.57 3.00
N ASN A 242 37.54 -6.58 2.17
CA ASN A 242 37.71 -6.44 0.73
C ASN A 242 36.47 -6.82 -0.10
N PHE A 243 35.31 -6.99 0.54
CA PHE A 243 34.07 -7.42 -0.13
C PHE A 243 33.75 -6.56 -1.34
N ASN A 244 33.41 -7.21 -2.45
CA ASN A 244 32.99 -6.59 -3.69
C ASN A 244 31.88 -7.43 -4.33
N PHE A 245 30.70 -6.85 -4.51
CA PHE A 245 29.54 -7.56 -5.07
C PHE A 245 29.82 -8.21 -6.44
N ALA A 246 30.61 -7.58 -7.31
CA ALA A 246 30.90 -8.14 -8.62
C ALA A 246 31.80 -9.38 -8.57
N TYR A 247 32.82 -9.37 -7.70
CA TYR A 247 33.73 -10.51 -7.57
C TYR A 247 33.17 -11.59 -6.64
N ASP A 248 32.73 -11.20 -5.44
CA ASP A 248 32.39 -12.14 -4.36
C ASP A 248 30.96 -12.67 -4.46
N VAL A 249 30.13 -12.09 -5.33
CA VAL A 249 28.76 -12.58 -5.64
C VAL A 249 28.64 -12.97 -7.11
N VAL A 250 28.76 -12.03 -8.05
CA VAL A 250 28.46 -12.31 -9.48
C VAL A 250 29.44 -13.33 -10.09
N ASP A 251 30.75 -13.13 -9.94
CA ASP A 251 31.73 -14.08 -10.48
C ASP A 251 31.72 -15.41 -9.73
N GLU A 252 31.45 -15.41 -8.43
CA GLU A 252 31.28 -16.64 -7.66
C GLU A 252 30.04 -17.43 -8.09
N LEU A 253 28.94 -16.75 -8.44
CA LEU A 253 27.75 -17.40 -9.03
C LEU A 253 28.03 -17.91 -10.43
N ALA A 254 28.81 -17.19 -11.24
CA ALA A 254 29.26 -17.65 -12.54
C ALA A 254 30.13 -18.93 -12.45
N LYS A 255 30.80 -19.17 -11.32
CA LYS A 255 31.52 -20.43 -11.03
C LYS A 255 30.61 -21.49 -10.44
N LYS A 256 29.75 -21.13 -9.49
CA LYS A 256 28.89 -22.04 -8.73
C LYS A 256 27.73 -22.59 -9.56
N VAL A 257 27.06 -21.72 -10.32
CA VAL A 257 25.84 -22.00 -11.09
C VAL A 257 25.89 -21.26 -12.45
N PRO A 258 26.89 -21.57 -13.31
CA PRO A 258 27.19 -20.79 -14.53
C PRO A 258 25.97 -20.56 -15.43
N ASP A 259 25.21 -21.62 -15.68
CA ASP A 259 24.08 -21.63 -16.62
C ASP A 259 22.75 -21.22 -15.97
N LYS A 260 22.74 -20.93 -14.67
CA LYS A 260 21.52 -20.45 -13.99
C LYS A 260 21.19 -19.06 -14.51
N ARG A 261 19.92 -18.87 -14.87
CA ARG A 261 19.40 -17.62 -15.42
C ARG A 261 19.50 -16.50 -14.38
N ALA A 262 20.28 -15.47 -14.70
CA ALA A 262 20.42 -14.27 -13.89
C ALA A 262 19.37 -13.22 -14.27
N ILE A 263 19.12 -13.04 -15.57
CA ILE A 263 18.16 -12.07 -16.11
C ILE A 263 17.37 -12.69 -17.26
N LEU A 264 16.05 -12.54 -17.21
CA LEU A 264 15.18 -12.63 -18.38
C LEU A 264 14.67 -11.24 -18.72
N TRP A 265 15.20 -10.65 -19.78
CA TRP A 265 14.82 -9.33 -20.25
C TRP A 265 13.92 -9.42 -21.47
N ILE A 266 12.87 -8.61 -21.51
CA ILE A 266 12.01 -8.49 -22.69
C ILE A 266 11.79 -7.02 -23.06
N SER A 267 11.78 -6.73 -24.36
CA SER A 267 11.48 -5.39 -24.90
C SER A 267 9.97 -5.13 -24.98
N GLU A 268 9.59 -3.87 -25.19
CA GLU A 268 8.22 -3.46 -25.54
C GLU A 268 7.65 -4.25 -26.73
N LYS A 269 8.49 -4.59 -27.71
CA LYS A 269 8.14 -5.42 -28.88
C LYS A 269 8.21 -6.93 -28.60
N LYS A 270 8.32 -7.33 -27.34
CA LYS A 270 8.42 -8.71 -26.85
C LYS A 270 9.62 -9.49 -27.41
N GLN A 271 10.71 -8.79 -27.74
CA GLN A 271 11.98 -9.46 -28.05
C GLN A 271 12.65 -9.86 -26.74
N GLU A 272 13.11 -11.10 -26.66
CA GLU A 272 13.64 -11.68 -25.43
C GLU A 272 15.19 -11.69 -25.47
N LYS A 273 15.80 -11.43 -24.32
CA LYS A 273 17.22 -11.68 -24.04
C LYS A 273 17.33 -12.43 -22.73
N ASP A 274 18.06 -13.53 -22.77
CA ASP A 274 18.26 -14.43 -21.65
C ASP A 274 19.74 -14.42 -21.28
N PHE A 275 20.05 -14.07 -20.04
CA PHE A 275 21.43 -13.98 -19.54
C PHE A 275 21.59 -14.91 -18.34
N SER A 276 22.57 -15.81 -18.44
CA SER A 276 23.06 -16.60 -17.31
C SER A 276 24.01 -15.79 -16.42
N PHE A 277 24.32 -16.28 -15.21
CA PHE A 277 25.35 -15.65 -14.36
C PHE A 277 26.73 -15.63 -15.05
N LYS A 278 27.04 -16.66 -15.86
CA LYS A 278 28.25 -16.68 -16.69
C LYS A 278 28.26 -15.53 -17.70
N ASP A 279 27.15 -15.28 -18.39
CA ASP A 279 27.06 -14.18 -19.37
C ASP A 279 27.28 -12.82 -18.70
N ILE A 280 26.65 -12.58 -17.55
CA ILE A 280 26.83 -11.33 -16.80
C ILE A 280 28.29 -11.16 -16.35
N SER A 281 28.94 -12.20 -15.84
CA SER A 281 30.36 -12.14 -15.42
C SER A 281 31.30 -11.82 -16.60
N LEU A 282 31.12 -12.49 -17.74
CA LEU A 282 31.94 -12.26 -18.95
C LEU A 282 31.72 -10.85 -19.52
N LEU A 283 30.45 -10.45 -19.72
CA LEU A 283 30.11 -9.15 -20.31
C LEU A 283 30.52 -7.99 -19.40
N SER A 284 30.37 -8.13 -18.08
CA SER A 284 30.81 -7.10 -17.14
C SER A 284 32.34 -6.99 -17.05
N SER A 285 33.07 -8.10 -17.22
CA SER A 285 34.55 -8.07 -17.30
C SER A 285 35.03 -7.38 -18.59
N ARG A 286 34.37 -7.63 -19.72
CA ARG A 286 34.59 -6.89 -20.98
C ARG A 286 34.34 -5.40 -20.82
N ALA A 287 33.19 -5.04 -20.26
CA ALA A 287 32.83 -3.64 -20.02
C ALA A 287 33.79 -2.96 -19.03
N ALA A 288 34.28 -3.67 -18.00
CA ALA A 288 35.26 -3.15 -17.06
C ALA A 288 36.60 -2.84 -17.74
N ASN A 289 37.10 -3.77 -18.57
CA ASN A 289 38.31 -3.55 -19.39
C ASN A 289 38.14 -2.36 -20.35
N MET A 290 36.98 -2.24 -21.00
CA MET A 290 36.65 -1.09 -21.84
C MET A 290 36.66 0.22 -21.05
N PHE A 291 35.99 0.28 -19.90
CA PHE A 291 35.95 1.47 -19.06
C PHE A 291 37.34 1.91 -18.62
N MET A 292 38.20 0.99 -18.20
CA MET A 292 39.59 1.29 -17.85
C MET A 292 40.39 1.82 -19.04
N ALA A 293 40.23 1.22 -20.22
CA ALA A 293 40.90 1.68 -21.44
C ALA A 293 40.45 3.10 -21.85
N MET A 294 39.21 3.48 -21.51
CA MET A 294 38.69 4.84 -21.70
C MET A 294 39.06 5.79 -20.55
N GLY A 295 39.91 5.36 -19.62
CA GLY A 295 40.48 6.20 -18.57
C GLY A 295 39.61 6.35 -17.32
N ILE A 296 38.59 5.49 -17.15
CA ILE A 296 37.80 5.39 -15.91
C ILE A 296 38.59 4.59 -14.89
N LYS A 297 38.68 5.11 -13.67
CA LYS A 297 39.48 4.58 -12.56
C LYS A 297 38.62 4.44 -11.30
N LYS A 298 39.18 3.76 -10.29
CA LYS A 298 38.61 3.69 -8.95
C LYS A 298 38.23 5.10 -8.44
N GLY A 299 37.03 5.24 -7.91
CA GLY A 299 36.47 6.48 -7.37
C GLY A 299 35.88 7.44 -8.42
N ASP A 300 36.07 7.20 -9.72
CA ASP A 300 35.42 8.01 -10.75
C ASP A 300 33.91 7.77 -10.77
N LYS A 301 33.13 8.84 -10.93
CA LYS A 301 31.67 8.79 -10.94
C LYS A 301 31.18 8.62 -12.38
N VAL A 302 30.39 7.57 -12.61
CA VAL A 302 29.84 7.22 -13.93
C VAL A 302 28.32 7.22 -13.88
N MET A 303 27.70 8.12 -14.62
CA MET A 303 26.24 8.24 -14.68
C MET A 303 25.64 7.17 -15.59
N LEU A 304 24.57 6.51 -15.14
CA LEU A 304 23.86 5.47 -15.90
C LEU A 304 22.42 5.91 -16.21
N VAL A 305 22.14 6.27 -17.47
CA VAL A 305 20.81 6.66 -17.96
C VAL A 305 20.33 5.62 -18.95
N LEU A 306 19.74 4.54 -18.43
CA LEU A 306 19.54 3.30 -19.19
C LEU A 306 18.11 2.75 -19.16
N LYS A 307 17.13 3.50 -18.63
CA LYS A 307 15.72 3.11 -18.57
C LYS A 307 15.53 1.75 -17.87
N ARG A 308 15.34 0.67 -18.63
CA ARG A 308 15.31 -0.74 -18.20
C ARG A 308 16.11 -1.62 -19.16
N HIS A 309 17.03 -1.04 -19.94
CA HIS A 309 17.87 -1.75 -20.89
C HIS A 309 18.82 -2.72 -20.18
N TYR A 310 19.01 -3.91 -20.74
CA TYR A 310 19.85 -4.97 -20.15
C TYR A 310 21.32 -4.53 -19.91
N GLN A 311 21.79 -3.50 -20.61
CA GLN A 311 23.11 -2.90 -20.43
C GLN A 311 23.32 -2.34 -19.02
N PHE A 312 22.26 -1.97 -18.29
CA PHE A 312 22.37 -1.47 -16.91
C PHE A 312 23.11 -2.44 -16.00
N TRP A 313 22.73 -3.72 -16.03
CA TRP A 313 23.32 -4.77 -15.21
C TRP A 313 24.78 -5.05 -15.58
N ILE A 314 25.10 -5.01 -16.88
CA ILE A 314 26.47 -5.18 -17.36
C ILE A 314 27.34 -4.01 -16.88
N ALA A 315 26.87 -2.77 -17.07
CA ALA A 315 27.60 -1.57 -16.73
C ALA A 315 27.80 -1.42 -15.22
N ILE A 316 26.77 -1.61 -14.39
CA ILE A 316 26.90 -1.44 -12.94
C ILE A 316 27.86 -2.48 -12.34
N VAL A 317 27.78 -3.75 -12.76
CA VAL A 317 28.71 -4.79 -12.30
C VAL A 317 30.14 -4.47 -12.75
N ALA A 318 30.32 -3.98 -13.97
CA ALA A 318 31.63 -3.57 -14.49
C ALA A 318 32.24 -2.41 -13.70
N LEU A 319 31.44 -1.41 -13.32
CA LEU A 319 31.89 -0.29 -12.48
C LEU A 319 32.32 -0.77 -11.09
N HIS A 320 31.56 -1.69 -10.49
CA HIS A 320 31.91 -2.29 -9.20
C HIS A 320 33.22 -3.07 -9.27
N LYS A 321 33.49 -3.79 -10.38
CA LYS A 321 34.77 -4.51 -10.59
C LYS A 321 35.98 -3.59 -10.54
N ILE A 322 35.84 -2.35 -11.02
CA ILE A 322 36.95 -1.38 -11.12
C ILE A 322 36.95 -0.36 -9.97
N GLY A 323 36.02 -0.49 -9.03
CA GLY A 323 35.83 0.44 -7.91
C GLY A 323 35.38 1.84 -8.33
N ALA A 324 34.77 1.98 -9.51
CA ALA A 324 34.13 3.22 -9.95
C ALA A 324 32.73 3.33 -9.32
N VAL A 325 32.26 4.56 -9.14
CA VAL A 325 31.00 4.85 -8.47
C VAL A 325 29.88 4.95 -9.50
N ALA A 326 28.90 4.06 -9.44
CA ALA A 326 27.74 4.12 -10.30
C ALA A 326 26.77 5.21 -9.83
N VAL A 327 26.29 6.05 -10.76
CA VAL A 327 25.32 7.11 -10.49
C VAL A 327 24.08 6.92 -11.37
N PRO A 328 23.14 6.04 -10.99
CA PRO A 328 21.96 5.79 -11.82
C PRO A 328 21.04 7.02 -11.86
N ALA A 329 20.51 7.29 -13.05
CA ALA A 329 19.61 8.40 -13.31
C ALA A 329 18.54 8.01 -14.33
N THR A 330 17.41 8.69 -14.26
CA THR A 330 16.26 8.48 -15.14
C THR A 330 16.48 9.12 -16.51
N SER A 331 15.85 8.59 -17.56
CA SER A 331 15.90 9.15 -18.92
C SER A 331 15.04 10.41 -19.11
N LEU A 332 14.33 10.85 -18.08
CA LEU A 332 13.44 12.00 -18.15
C LEU A 332 14.13 13.32 -17.77
N LEU A 333 15.47 13.31 -17.63
CA LEU A 333 16.26 14.49 -17.32
C LEU A 333 16.40 15.39 -18.54
N MET A 334 16.27 16.70 -18.32
CA MET A 334 16.50 17.73 -19.33
C MET A 334 17.92 18.29 -19.22
N GLN A 335 18.35 19.13 -20.17
CA GLN A 335 19.67 19.76 -20.17
C GLN A 335 20.11 20.29 -18.78
N LYS A 336 19.31 21.16 -18.14
CA LYS A 336 19.65 21.76 -16.84
C LYS A 336 19.78 20.73 -15.71
N ASP A 337 19.02 19.64 -15.80
CA ASP A 337 19.11 18.54 -14.85
C ASP A 337 20.46 17.81 -14.96
N TYR A 338 20.96 17.64 -16.19
CA TYR A 338 22.28 17.08 -16.44
C TYR A 338 23.39 18.03 -15.99
N GLU A 339 23.32 19.31 -16.35
CA GLU A 339 24.29 20.33 -15.92
C GLU A 339 24.47 20.32 -14.40
N TYR A 340 23.35 20.34 -13.66
CA TYR A 340 23.39 20.27 -12.20
C TYR A 340 24.06 18.98 -11.70
N ARG A 341 23.62 17.82 -12.20
CA ARG A 341 24.08 16.51 -11.70
C ARG A 341 25.53 16.23 -12.08
N PHE A 342 25.94 16.59 -13.30
CA PHE A 342 27.31 16.45 -13.77
C PHE A 342 28.29 17.25 -12.92
N ASN A 343 27.91 18.47 -12.53
CA ASN A 343 28.75 19.31 -11.70
C ASN A 343 28.70 18.90 -10.22
N ALA A 344 27.52 18.68 -9.65
CA ALA A 344 27.35 18.35 -8.23
C ALA A 344 28.02 17.02 -7.85
N ALA A 345 27.88 15.98 -8.70
CA ALA A 345 28.52 14.69 -8.49
C ALA A 345 29.87 14.55 -9.20
N GLU A 346 30.38 15.60 -9.86
CA GLU A 346 31.63 15.57 -10.65
C GLU A 346 31.70 14.34 -11.58
N ILE A 347 30.64 14.13 -12.36
CA ILE A 347 30.52 12.98 -13.26
C ILE A 347 31.63 13.02 -14.29
N LYS A 348 32.37 11.91 -14.41
CA LYS A 348 33.47 11.77 -15.38
C LYS A 348 33.03 11.11 -16.67
N ALA A 349 32.09 10.18 -16.59
CA ALA A 349 31.56 9.49 -17.76
C ALA A 349 30.06 9.24 -17.64
N ILE A 350 29.40 9.04 -18.78
CA ILE A 350 27.98 8.68 -18.84
C ILE A 350 27.78 7.50 -19.80
N VAL A 351 26.93 6.56 -19.41
CA VAL A 351 26.36 5.53 -20.28
C VAL A 351 24.88 5.85 -20.47
N CYS A 352 24.51 6.23 -21.69
CA CYS A 352 23.21 6.80 -22.01
C CYS A 352 22.47 5.96 -23.06
N THR A 353 21.15 5.90 -22.96
CA THR A 353 20.28 5.38 -24.02
C THR A 353 20.32 6.25 -25.27
N ALA A 354 20.22 5.62 -26.45
CA ALA A 354 19.97 6.31 -27.72
C ALA A 354 18.51 6.71 -27.93
N GLU A 355 17.60 6.25 -27.05
CA GLU A 355 16.18 6.54 -27.15
C GLU A 355 15.82 7.91 -26.59
N ASP A 356 14.65 8.41 -26.99
CA ASP A 356 14.13 9.73 -26.64
C ASP A 356 15.13 10.85 -27.03
N ASP A 357 15.09 11.99 -26.36
CA ASP A 357 16.00 13.13 -26.56
C ASP A 357 17.17 13.15 -25.56
N CYS A 358 17.42 12.02 -24.87
CA CYS A 358 18.44 11.90 -23.84
C CYS A 358 19.85 12.32 -24.31
N PRO A 359 20.40 11.81 -25.43
CA PRO A 359 21.72 12.21 -25.90
C PRO A 359 21.80 13.70 -26.28
N ASP A 360 20.70 14.28 -26.77
CA ASP A 360 20.65 15.70 -27.13
C ASP A 360 20.77 16.59 -25.89
N HIS A 361 20.02 16.27 -24.82
CA HIS A 361 20.13 16.99 -23.54
C HIS A 361 21.50 16.83 -22.89
N VAL A 362 22.11 15.64 -22.99
CA VAL A 362 23.48 15.42 -22.50
C VAL A 362 24.47 16.28 -23.27
N ASP A 363 24.44 16.25 -24.60
CA ASP A 363 25.35 17.03 -25.45
C ASP A 363 25.19 18.54 -25.20
N ALA A 364 23.96 19.02 -25.01
CA ALA A 364 23.67 20.40 -24.68
C ALA A 364 24.20 20.84 -23.29
N ALA A 365 24.32 19.90 -22.34
CA ALA A 365 24.84 20.17 -20.99
C ALA A 365 26.38 20.20 -20.90
N LEU A 366 27.09 19.63 -21.89
CA LEU A 366 28.55 19.50 -21.86
C LEU A 366 29.33 20.82 -21.76
N PRO A 367 28.93 21.93 -22.43
CA PRO A 367 29.64 23.20 -22.33
C PRO A 367 29.80 23.68 -20.88
N GLU A 368 28.79 23.41 -20.04
CA GLU A 368 28.76 23.78 -18.61
C GLU A 368 29.20 22.62 -17.69
N SER A 369 29.66 21.50 -18.25
CA SER A 369 29.97 20.27 -17.51
C SER A 369 31.36 19.72 -17.84
N PRO A 370 32.44 20.45 -17.50
CA PRO A 370 33.80 20.13 -17.92
C PRO A 370 34.35 18.83 -17.33
N SER A 371 33.73 18.29 -16.28
CA SER A 371 34.10 17.01 -15.66
C SER A 371 33.83 15.81 -16.58
N VAL A 372 32.82 15.89 -17.45
CA VAL A 372 32.42 14.77 -18.33
C VAL A 372 33.42 14.63 -19.47
N LYS A 373 34.17 13.52 -19.48
CA LYS A 373 35.22 13.23 -20.46
C LYS A 373 34.86 12.12 -21.44
N VAL A 374 33.96 11.22 -21.07
CA VAL A 374 33.63 10.03 -21.87
C VAL A 374 32.12 9.83 -21.93
N LYS A 375 31.60 9.55 -23.13
CA LYS A 375 30.18 9.34 -23.38
C LYS A 375 29.98 8.03 -24.12
N PHE A 376 29.21 7.13 -23.55
CA PHE A 376 28.82 5.85 -24.15
C PHE A 376 27.34 5.87 -24.50
N ILE A 377 27.01 5.33 -25.67
CA ILE A 377 25.63 5.21 -26.14
C ILE A 377 25.25 3.74 -26.26
N VAL A 378 24.07 3.36 -25.78
CA VAL A 378 23.52 2.00 -25.92
C VAL A 378 22.37 1.98 -26.93
N ASN A 379 22.17 0.83 -27.59
CA ASN A 379 21.08 0.61 -28.56
C ASN A 379 21.05 1.61 -29.73
N GLY A 380 22.20 2.19 -30.08
CA GLY A 380 22.33 3.12 -31.22
C GLY A 380 23.78 3.57 -31.42
N GLU A 381 23.97 4.46 -32.39
CA GLU A 381 25.25 5.08 -32.71
C GLU A 381 25.05 6.59 -32.83
N ARG A 382 26.05 7.36 -32.41
CA ARG A 382 26.02 8.83 -32.46
C ARG A 382 27.44 9.39 -32.54
N GLU A 383 27.63 10.43 -33.35
CA GLU A 383 28.93 11.08 -33.49
C GLU A 383 29.43 11.63 -32.14
N GLY A 384 30.70 11.35 -31.80
CA GLY A 384 31.28 11.75 -30.53
C GLY A 384 30.85 10.92 -29.31
N TRP A 385 30.12 9.82 -29.54
CA TRP A 385 29.73 8.84 -28.52
C TRP A 385 30.31 7.46 -28.85
N ILE A 386 30.70 6.71 -27.82
CA ILE A 386 31.24 5.34 -27.97
C ILE A 386 30.07 4.33 -28.00
N PRO A 387 29.89 3.53 -29.06
CA PRO A 387 28.84 2.51 -29.13
C PRO A 387 29.09 1.36 -28.14
N PHE A 388 28.47 1.42 -26.96
CA PHE A 388 28.74 0.55 -25.82
C PHE A 388 28.72 -0.95 -26.19
N ASN A 389 27.65 -1.39 -26.85
CA ASN A 389 27.39 -2.79 -27.17
C ASN A 389 28.45 -3.43 -28.08
N ASN A 390 28.89 -2.69 -29.09
CA ASN A 390 29.86 -3.20 -30.06
C ASN A 390 31.26 -3.10 -29.47
N THR A 391 31.60 -1.93 -28.89
CA THR A 391 32.94 -1.67 -28.37
C THR A 391 33.31 -2.60 -27.22
N LEU A 392 32.38 -2.98 -26.33
CA LEU A 392 32.72 -3.89 -25.23
C LEU A 392 33.19 -5.26 -25.75
N MET A 393 32.75 -5.70 -26.93
CA MET A 393 33.15 -6.99 -27.49
C MET A 393 34.62 -7.03 -27.94
N ASP A 394 35.24 -5.87 -28.14
CA ASP A 394 36.66 -5.75 -28.52
C ASP A 394 37.62 -5.94 -27.33
N TYR A 395 37.10 -5.97 -26.10
CA TYR A 395 37.89 -6.10 -24.88
C TYR A 395 37.87 -7.52 -24.32
N PRO A 396 38.91 -7.94 -23.56
CA PRO A 396 38.96 -9.27 -22.94
C PRO A 396 37.80 -9.50 -21.96
N ASP A 397 37.31 -10.75 -21.88
CA ASP A 397 36.29 -11.20 -20.91
C ASP A 397 36.87 -11.65 -19.57
N THR A 398 38.19 -11.52 -19.39
CA THR A 398 38.87 -11.77 -18.13
C THR A 398 39.37 -10.47 -17.53
N LEU A 399 39.25 -10.34 -16.21
CA LEU A 399 39.78 -9.21 -15.46
C LEU A 399 40.40 -9.73 -14.15
N GLU A 400 41.63 -9.31 -13.87
CA GLU A 400 42.24 -9.56 -12.56
C GLU A 400 41.56 -8.69 -11.49
N ARG A 401 41.31 -9.26 -10.30
CA ARG A 401 40.63 -8.55 -9.21
C ARG A 401 41.36 -7.25 -8.87
N ILE A 402 40.66 -6.13 -9.01
CA ILE A 402 41.15 -4.82 -8.58
C ILE A 402 40.87 -4.65 -7.08
N PRO A 403 41.84 -4.16 -6.27
CA PRO A 403 41.63 -3.95 -4.85
C PRO A 403 40.53 -2.91 -4.53
N THR A 404 39.51 -3.35 -3.81
CA THR A 404 38.45 -2.52 -3.21
C THR A 404 38.37 -2.78 -1.70
N HIS A 405 37.82 -1.82 -0.96
CA HIS A 405 37.54 -1.86 0.46
C HIS A 405 36.04 -1.70 0.69
N ILE A 406 35.50 -2.24 1.78
CA ILE A 406 34.08 -2.13 2.14
C ILE A 406 33.58 -0.68 2.23
N ASP A 407 34.44 0.24 2.68
CA ASP A 407 34.12 1.67 2.83
C ASP A 407 34.24 2.45 1.50
N ASP A 408 34.73 1.83 0.42
CA ASP A 408 34.79 2.52 -0.87
C ASP A 408 33.37 2.87 -1.35
N PRO A 409 33.11 4.12 -1.77
CA PRO A 409 31.85 4.48 -2.40
C PRO A 409 31.61 3.62 -3.63
N GLN A 410 30.40 3.06 -3.73
CA GLN A 410 30.01 2.14 -4.81
C GLN A 410 28.86 2.71 -5.63
N VAL A 411 27.87 3.31 -4.97
CA VAL A 411 26.68 3.87 -5.63
C VAL A 411 26.38 5.25 -5.06
N MET A 412 26.02 6.19 -5.93
CA MET A 412 25.44 7.47 -5.53
C MET A 412 24.06 7.64 -6.17
N TYR A 413 23.11 8.15 -5.40
CA TYR A 413 21.79 8.50 -5.90
C TYR A 413 21.45 9.95 -5.62
N PHE A 414 20.98 10.64 -6.66
CA PHE A 414 20.27 11.89 -6.50
C PHE A 414 18.87 11.61 -5.92
N THR A 415 18.60 12.17 -4.75
CA THR A 415 17.30 12.11 -4.08
C THR A 415 16.26 12.94 -4.84
N SER A 416 14.97 12.69 -4.61
CA SER A 416 13.90 13.30 -5.41
C SER A 416 13.65 14.79 -5.15
N GLY A 417 14.35 15.42 -4.20
CA GLY A 417 14.31 16.87 -3.93
C GLY A 417 12.89 17.43 -3.78
N THR A 418 12.17 17.14 -2.69
CA THR A 418 10.81 17.66 -2.46
C THR A 418 10.76 19.13 -2.04
N THR A 419 11.87 19.66 -1.54
CA THR A 419 12.01 21.01 -0.95
C THR A 419 13.18 21.83 -1.52
N GLY A 420 13.95 21.29 -2.46
CA GLY A 420 15.14 21.93 -3.04
C GLY A 420 15.82 21.06 -4.11
N TYR A 421 17.05 21.42 -4.51
CA TYR A 421 17.83 20.62 -5.45
C TYR A 421 18.13 19.20 -4.88
N PRO A 422 18.15 18.15 -5.73
CA PRO A 422 18.47 16.78 -5.33
C PRO A 422 19.78 16.60 -4.56
N LYS A 423 19.73 16.15 -3.31
CA LYS A 423 20.92 15.72 -2.54
C LYS A 423 21.47 14.40 -3.06
N ILE A 424 22.77 14.15 -2.90
CA ILE A 424 23.43 12.92 -3.37
C ILE A 424 23.69 11.98 -2.19
N ALA A 425 22.86 10.94 -2.03
CA ALA A 425 23.09 9.91 -1.01
C ALA A 425 24.21 8.95 -1.48
N VAL A 426 25.22 8.73 -0.64
CA VAL A 426 26.39 7.88 -0.96
C VAL A 426 26.25 6.52 -0.27
N HIS A 427 26.44 5.45 -1.03
CA HIS A 427 26.42 4.08 -0.53
C HIS A 427 27.76 3.40 -0.81
N ASN A 428 28.29 2.73 0.21
CA ASN A 428 29.57 2.01 0.15
C ASN A 428 29.41 0.59 -0.42
N CYS A 429 30.49 -0.20 -0.42
CA CYS A 429 30.49 -1.56 -0.97
C CYS A 429 29.67 -2.57 -0.17
N THR A 430 29.25 -2.27 1.06
CA THR A 430 28.37 -3.12 1.88
C THR A 430 26.89 -2.97 1.54
N TYR A 431 26.49 -1.90 0.84
CA TYR A 431 25.09 -1.62 0.48
C TYR A 431 24.34 -2.80 -0.17
N PRO A 432 24.94 -3.58 -1.10
CA PRO A 432 24.30 -4.78 -1.64
C PRO A 432 23.88 -5.81 -0.58
N LEU A 433 24.66 -5.95 0.50
CA LEU A 433 24.37 -6.92 1.56
C LEU A 433 23.19 -6.49 2.43
N GLY A 434 22.96 -5.19 2.63
CA GLY A 434 21.74 -4.71 3.31
C GLY A 434 20.45 -5.12 2.59
N HIS A 435 20.52 -5.44 1.30
CA HIS A 435 19.36 -5.97 0.55
C HIS A 435 19.08 -7.46 0.78
N ILE A 436 19.85 -8.15 1.61
CA ILE A 436 19.57 -9.56 1.96
C ILE A 436 18.19 -9.64 2.60
N VAL A 437 17.86 -8.80 3.59
CA VAL A 437 16.54 -8.84 4.24
C VAL A 437 15.44 -8.44 3.25
N THR A 438 15.68 -7.42 2.43
CA THR A 438 14.77 -6.98 1.36
C THR A 438 14.34 -8.14 0.46
N ALA A 439 15.27 -8.96 -0.03
CA ALA A 439 14.96 -10.05 -0.95
C ALA A 439 14.53 -11.34 -0.24
N ARG A 440 15.26 -11.75 0.80
CA ARG A 440 15.06 -13.03 1.47
C ARG A 440 13.81 -13.06 2.35
N TRP A 441 13.55 -11.99 3.09
CA TRP A 441 12.53 -11.99 4.15
C TRP A 441 11.31 -11.15 3.81
N TRP A 442 11.48 -10.04 3.09
CA TRP A 442 10.35 -9.20 2.71
C TRP A 442 9.75 -9.58 1.37
N GLN A 443 10.52 -9.49 0.28
CA GLN A 443 10.07 -9.97 -1.03
C GLN A 443 9.80 -11.46 -1.02
N TYR A 444 10.44 -12.16 -0.08
CA TYR A 444 10.43 -13.60 0.07
C TYR A 444 10.62 -14.18 -1.33
N ILE A 445 11.82 -14.03 -1.89
CA ILE A 445 12.08 -14.43 -3.28
C ILE A 445 12.19 -15.96 -3.40
N ASN A 446 11.72 -16.52 -4.50
CA ASN A 446 11.94 -17.92 -4.83
C ASN A 446 13.27 -18.07 -5.60
N PRO A 447 14.31 -18.72 -5.04
CA PRO A 447 15.60 -18.91 -5.71
C PRO A 447 15.51 -19.66 -7.04
N ASP A 448 14.49 -20.51 -7.20
CA ASP A 448 14.23 -21.30 -8.41
C ASP A 448 13.09 -20.71 -9.26
N GLY A 449 12.58 -19.54 -8.87
CA GLY A 449 11.51 -18.83 -9.55
C GLY A 449 11.99 -17.61 -10.33
N VAL A 450 11.01 -16.79 -10.72
CA VAL A 450 11.21 -15.59 -11.54
C VAL A 450 10.66 -14.38 -10.80
N HIS A 451 11.51 -13.41 -10.50
CA HIS A 451 11.15 -12.21 -9.76
C HIS A 451 10.99 -11.00 -10.68
N LEU A 452 9.81 -10.38 -10.69
CA LEU A 452 9.56 -9.13 -11.38
C LEU A 452 9.45 -7.97 -10.38
N THR A 453 10.36 -7.00 -10.49
CA THR A 453 10.17 -5.67 -9.90
C THR A 453 9.85 -4.64 -10.97
N VAL A 454 8.82 -3.81 -10.78
CA VAL A 454 8.50 -2.66 -11.64
C VAL A 454 9.18 -1.41 -11.11
N SER A 455 10.21 -0.95 -11.83
CA SER A 455 10.96 0.29 -11.54
C SER A 455 11.82 0.71 -12.73
N ASP A 456 12.17 1.99 -12.82
CA ASP A 456 13.24 2.49 -13.68
C ASP A 456 14.60 2.31 -13.01
N THR A 457 15.64 1.99 -13.78
CA THR A 457 16.99 1.80 -13.23
C THR A 457 17.57 3.06 -12.61
N GLY A 458 17.05 4.24 -12.99
CA GLY A 458 17.38 5.52 -12.38
C GLY A 458 16.82 5.74 -10.97
N TRP A 459 15.95 4.86 -10.47
CA TRP A 459 15.41 4.94 -9.11
C TRP A 459 16.10 3.95 -8.17
N GLY A 460 16.27 4.33 -6.91
CA GLY A 460 16.82 3.44 -5.87
C GLY A 460 16.05 2.12 -5.72
N LYS A 461 14.74 2.11 -6.01
CA LYS A 461 13.91 0.88 -6.02
C LYS A 461 14.42 -0.17 -7.02
N ALA A 462 15.13 0.20 -8.08
CA ALA A 462 15.77 -0.77 -8.94
C ALA A 462 16.80 -1.61 -8.19
N LEU A 463 17.58 -1.02 -7.28
CA LEU A 463 18.56 -1.78 -6.51
C LEU A 463 17.92 -2.69 -5.44
N TRP A 464 16.72 -2.33 -4.98
CA TRP A 464 15.93 -3.13 -4.04
C TRP A 464 15.35 -4.42 -4.65
N GLY A 465 15.05 -4.40 -5.96
CA GLY A 465 14.23 -5.43 -6.59
C GLY A 465 14.73 -5.96 -7.93
N LYS A 466 15.83 -5.42 -8.45
CA LYS A 466 16.36 -5.77 -9.76
C LYS A 466 17.84 -6.11 -9.77
N ILE A 467 18.53 -6.29 -8.64
CA ILE A 467 19.94 -6.74 -8.68
C ILE A 467 20.40 -7.41 -7.39
N TYR A 468 20.62 -6.64 -6.32
CA TYR A 468 21.48 -7.05 -5.21
C TYR A 468 20.93 -8.23 -4.43
N GLY A 469 19.84 -8.02 -3.68
CA GLY A 469 19.24 -9.07 -2.87
C GLY A 469 18.77 -10.27 -3.70
N GLN A 470 18.31 -10.02 -4.94
CA GLN A 470 17.82 -11.06 -5.84
C GLN A 470 18.95 -12.02 -6.24
N TRP A 471 20.10 -11.51 -6.66
CA TRP A 471 21.26 -12.33 -7.01
C TRP A 471 21.96 -12.92 -5.78
N LEU A 472 21.95 -12.24 -4.63
CA LEU A 472 22.37 -12.83 -3.36
C LEU A 472 21.52 -14.06 -2.98
N CYS A 473 20.22 -14.02 -3.33
CA CYS A 473 19.33 -15.18 -3.24
C CYS A 473 19.35 -16.07 -4.51
N GLU A 474 20.29 -15.86 -5.42
CA GLU A 474 20.50 -16.63 -6.65
C GLU A 474 19.29 -16.71 -7.59
N ALA A 475 18.36 -15.77 -7.49
CA ALA A 475 17.09 -15.79 -8.21
C ALA A 475 17.20 -15.11 -9.59
N CYS A 476 16.38 -15.59 -10.54
CA CYS A 476 16.23 -14.96 -11.85
C CYS A 476 15.45 -13.64 -11.73
N ILE A 477 15.98 -12.59 -12.34
CA ILE A 477 15.33 -11.27 -12.41
C ILE A 477 14.62 -11.14 -13.76
N PHE A 478 13.32 -10.89 -13.73
CA PHE A 478 12.55 -10.56 -14.91
C PHE A 478 12.48 -9.05 -15.10
N VAL A 479 12.76 -8.61 -16.33
CA VAL A 479 12.75 -7.20 -16.70
C VAL A 479 11.85 -7.02 -17.89
N TYR A 480 10.78 -6.25 -17.71
CA TYR A 480 10.01 -5.73 -18.82
C TYR A 480 10.43 -4.29 -19.14
N ASP A 481 11.08 -4.09 -20.29
CA ASP A 481 11.54 -2.79 -20.78
C ASP A 481 10.49 -2.13 -21.68
N PHE A 482 9.59 -1.39 -21.04
CA PHE A 482 8.52 -0.61 -21.67
C PHE A 482 8.78 0.89 -21.58
N ASN A 483 8.21 1.65 -22.52
CA ASN A 483 8.25 3.11 -22.52
C ASN A 483 7.13 3.70 -21.67
N LYS A 484 5.90 3.27 -21.94
CA LYS A 484 4.71 3.68 -21.19
C LYS A 484 4.12 2.46 -20.48
N PHE A 485 3.81 2.63 -19.21
CA PHE A 485 3.19 1.55 -18.45
C PHE A 485 1.77 1.25 -18.97
N SER A 486 1.48 -0.04 -19.15
CA SER A 486 0.15 -0.56 -19.48
C SER A 486 -0.11 -1.83 -18.66
N ALA A 487 -1.23 -1.84 -17.94
CA ALA A 487 -1.65 -3.01 -17.16
C ALA A 487 -2.00 -4.17 -18.10
N GLU A 488 -2.80 -3.93 -19.14
CA GLU A 488 -3.20 -4.91 -20.16
C GLU A 488 -2.00 -5.63 -20.79
N ASP A 489 -0.88 -4.95 -20.93
CA ASP A 489 0.31 -5.49 -21.58
C ASP A 489 1.29 -6.19 -20.61
N MET A 490 1.21 -5.87 -19.31
CA MET A 490 2.03 -6.50 -18.26
C MET A 490 1.35 -7.72 -17.62
N LEU A 491 0.03 -7.68 -17.40
CA LEU A 491 -0.71 -8.76 -16.73
C LEU A 491 -0.56 -10.13 -17.43
N PRO A 492 -0.54 -10.24 -18.78
CA PRO A 492 -0.29 -11.51 -19.47
C PRO A 492 1.10 -12.10 -19.22
N LEU A 493 2.08 -11.29 -18.78
CA LEU A 493 3.46 -11.73 -18.57
C LEU A 493 3.59 -12.65 -17.35
N PHE A 494 2.68 -12.55 -16.37
CA PHE A 494 2.71 -13.38 -15.16
C PHE A 494 2.66 -14.87 -15.50
N SER A 495 1.63 -15.30 -16.22
CA SER A 495 1.49 -16.69 -16.67
C SER A 495 2.54 -17.04 -17.73
N ARG A 496 2.76 -16.18 -18.73
CA ARG A 496 3.67 -16.47 -19.86
C ARG A 496 5.10 -16.79 -19.42
N TYR A 497 5.61 -16.06 -18.43
CA TYR A 497 7.00 -16.22 -17.95
C TYR A 497 7.08 -16.87 -16.58
N ASN A 498 5.97 -17.40 -16.08
CA ASN A 498 5.88 -18.04 -14.76
C ASN A 498 6.47 -17.15 -13.65
N ILE A 499 6.02 -15.89 -13.58
CA ILE A 499 6.46 -14.94 -12.56
C ILE A 499 5.97 -15.44 -11.21
N THR A 500 6.90 -15.73 -10.30
CA THR A 500 6.61 -16.29 -8.98
C THR A 500 6.57 -15.25 -7.88
N THR A 501 7.36 -14.18 -8.00
CA THR A 501 7.36 -13.10 -7.01
C THR A 501 7.32 -11.74 -7.69
N PHE A 502 6.54 -10.83 -7.12
CA PHE A 502 6.26 -9.52 -7.73
C PHE A 502 6.44 -8.38 -6.73
N CYS A 503 7.09 -7.31 -7.16
CA CYS A 503 7.27 -6.10 -6.37
C CYS A 503 7.00 -4.87 -7.24
N ALA A 504 6.15 -3.97 -6.76
CA ALA A 504 5.84 -2.73 -7.47
C ALA A 504 5.47 -1.63 -6.48
N PRO A 505 5.46 -0.34 -6.85
CA PRO A 505 4.83 0.68 -6.01
C PRO A 505 3.30 0.54 -6.05
N PRO A 506 2.56 1.05 -5.05
CA PRO A 506 1.09 1.04 -5.02
C PRO A 506 0.42 1.56 -6.30
N THR A 507 1.04 2.53 -6.98
CA THR A 507 0.59 3.03 -8.30
C THR A 507 0.35 1.93 -9.32
N ILE A 508 1.23 0.92 -9.39
CA ILE A 508 1.08 -0.18 -10.36
C ILE A 508 -0.10 -1.08 -10.02
N TYR A 509 -0.28 -1.38 -8.72
CA TYR A 509 -1.42 -2.14 -8.25
C TYR A 509 -2.74 -1.39 -8.48
N ARG A 510 -2.77 -0.06 -8.33
CA ARG A 510 -3.93 0.77 -8.68
C ARG A 510 -4.33 0.61 -10.14
N PHE A 511 -3.37 0.61 -11.07
CA PHE A 511 -3.67 0.33 -12.47
C PHE A 511 -4.17 -1.10 -12.70
N PHE A 512 -3.58 -2.09 -12.03
CA PHE A 512 -4.02 -3.48 -12.15
C PHE A 512 -5.47 -3.68 -11.71
N VAL A 513 -5.87 -3.13 -10.55
CA VAL A 513 -7.23 -3.33 -10.02
C VAL A 513 -8.31 -2.55 -10.78
N LYS A 514 -7.93 -1.67 -11.71
CA LYS A 514 -8.85 -1.01 -12.64
C LYS A 514 -9.07 -1.83 -13.93
N GLU A 515 -8.26 -2.86 -14.17
CA GLU A 515 -8.49 -3.84 -15.23
C GLU A 515 -9.42 -4.97 -14.75
N ASP A 516 -10.03 -5.68 -15.70
CA ASP A 516 -10.75 -6.91 -15.41
C ASP A 516 -9.76 -8.06 -15.16
N LEU A 517 -9.36 -8.21 -13.90
CA LEU A 517 -8.37 -9.21 -13.46
C LEU A 517 -8.81 -10.66 -13.70
N THR A 518 -10.10 -10.94 -13.94
CA THR A 518 -10.59 -12.31 -14.21
C THR A 518 -10.08 -12.88 -15.53
N LYS A 519 -9.61 -12.03 -16.44
CA LYS A 519 -9.09 -12.41 -17.76
C LYS A 519 -7.66 -12.93 -17.73
N TYR A 520 -6.96 -12.78 -16.60
CA TYR A 520 -5.54 -13.08 -16.49
C TYR A 520 -5.30 -14.25 -15.54
N ASP A 521 -4.26 -15.02 -15.85
CA ASP A 521 -3.83 -16.14 -15.04
C ASP A 521 -2.68 -15.74 -14.11
N PHE A 522 -2.94 -15.78 -12.80
CA PHE A 522 -1.95 -15.55 -11.75
C PHE A 522 -1.49 -16.85 -11.09
N SER A 523 -1.74 -18.02 -11.69
CA SER A 523 -1.39 -19.35 -11.16
C SER A 523 0.07 -19.44 -10.68
N SER A 524 1.00 -18.80 -11.38
CA SER A 524 2.42 -18.77 -11.03
C SER A 524 2.78 -17.90 -9.83
N LEU A 525 1.99 -16.86 -9.53
CA LEU A 525 2.36 -15.85 -8.55
C LEU A 525 2.22 -16.39 -7.11
N GLU A 526 3.33 -16.44 -6.39
CA GLU A 526 3.40 -16.96 -5.02
C GLU A 526 3.35 -15.84 -3.98
N TYR A 527 3.96 -14.69 -4.29
CA TYR A 527 4.21 -13.64 -3.31
C TYR A 527 4.27 -12.26 -3.95
N ALA A 528 3.68 -11.25 -3.30
CA ALA A 528 3.61 -9.89 -3.82
C ALA A 528 3.93 -8.85 -2.74
N THR A 529 4.78 -7.87 -3.07
CA THR A 529 5.19 -6.80 -2.16
C THR A 529 5.01 -5.42 -2.75
N THR A 530 4.92 -4.42 -1.88
CA THR A 530 4.74 -3.03 -2.29
C THR A 530 5.49 -2.05 -1.41
N ALA A 531 6.08 -1.03 -2.01
CA ALA A 531 6.86 -0.01 -1.31
C ALA A 531 7.03 1.25 -2.19
N GLY A 532 7.32 2.37 -1.53
CA GLY A 532 7.65 3.66 -2.15
C GLY A 532 6.54 4.71 -2.08
N GLU A 533 5.31 4.27 -1.82
CA GLU A 533 4.14 5.10 -1.52
C GLU A 533 3.28 4.34 -0.50
N ALA A 534 2.35 5.04 0.13
CA ALA A 534 1.39 4.40 1.02
C ALA A 534 0.29 3.67 0.21
N LEU A 535 -0.13 2.50 0.69
CA LEU A 535 -1.09 1.62 0.02
C LEU A 535 -2.52 1.91 0.50
N ASN A 536 -3.44 2.12 -0.44
CA ASN A 536 -4.86 2.24 -0.10
C ASN A 536 -5.44 0.83 0.20
N PRO A 537 -6.18 0.63 1.31
CA PRO A 537 -6.77 -0.66 1.66
C PRO A 537 -7.67 -1.28 0.57
N GLU A 538 -8.36 -0.45 -0.22
CA GLU A 538 -9.17 -0.92 -1.34
C GLU A 538 -8.34 -1.65 -2.41
N VAL A 539 -7.14 -1.12 -2.72
CA VAL A 539 -6.21 -1.72 -3.68
C VAL A 539 -5.70 -3.06 -3.17
N PHE A 540 -5.38 -3.15 -1.87
CA PHE A 540 -5.03 -4.40 -1.22
C PHE A 540 -6.16 -5.43 -1.36
N ASN A 541 -7.39 -5.05 -1.00
CA ASN A 541 -8.53 -5.95 -0.98
C ASN A 541 -8.89 -6.45 -2.38
N ALA A 542 -8.91 -5.55 -3.38
CA ALA A 542 -9.20 -5.91 -4.77
C ALA A 542 -8.13 -6.86 -5.34
N PHE A 543 -6.85 -6.59 -5.10
CA PHE A 543 -5.77 -7.47 -5.55
C PHE A 543 -5.83 -8.84 -4.86
N LYS A 544 -6.05 -8.87 -3.53
CA LYS A 544 -6.21 -10.11 -2.76
C LYS A 544 -7.42 -10.91 -3.22
N GLN A 545 -8.54 -10.26 -3.52
CA GLN A 545 -9.74 -10.93 -4.04
C GLN A 545 -9.49 -11.56 -5.40
N ALA A 546 -8.75 -10.89 -6.28
CA ALA A 546 -8.45 -11.38 -7.63
C ALA A 546 -7.40 -12.51 -7.64
N THR A 547 -6.39 -12.46 -6.76
CA THR A 547 -5.21 -13.33 -6.83
C THR A 547 -5.09 -14.33 -5.66
N GLY A 548 -5.78 -14.08 -4.55
CA GLY A 548 -5.61 -14.78 -3.28
C GLY A 548 -4.37 -14.35 -2.48
N ILE A 549 -3.62 -13.33 -2.91
CA ILE A 549 -2.32 -12.96 -2.35
C ILE A 549 -2.41 -11.67 -1.52
N ASP A 550 -1.87 -11.71 -0.30
CA ASP A 550 -1.68 -10.52 0.52
C ASP A 550 -0.53 -9.66 -0.02
N LEU A 551 -0.77 -8.37 -0.22
CA LEU A 551 0.31 -7.42 -0.50
C LEU A 551 1.10 -7.13 0.77
N LYS A 552 2.42 -7.36 0.73
CA LYS A 552 3.30 -7.08 1.86
C LYS A 552 3.91 -5.70 1.72
N GLU A 553 3.44 -4.74 2.50
CA GLU A 553 4.00 -3.39 2.52
C GLU A 553 5.41 -3.40 3.13
N GLY A 554 6.28 -2.53 2.61
CA GLY A 554 7.60 -2.24 3.13
C GLY A 554 7.94 -0.76 2.97
N PHE A 555 8.80 -0.27 3.86
CA PHE A 555 9.24 1.12 3.92
C PHE A 555 10.76 1.22 3.96
N GLY A 556 11.25 2.31 3.37
CA GLY A 556 12.63 2.79 3.44
C GLY A 556 12.82 3.91 2.43
N GLN A 557 14.04 4.40 2.34
CA GLN A 557 14.38 5.64 1.63
C GLN A 557 15.54 5.40 0.65
N THR A 558 15.94 6.43 -0.08
CA THR A 558 17.13 6.32 -0.94
C THR A 558 18.37 6.10 -0.09
N GLU A 559 18.37 6.64 1.12
CA GLU A 559 19.40 6.62 2.15
C GLU A 559 19.49 5.27 2.89
N THR A 560 18.52 4.37 2.70
CA THR A 560 18.44 3.08 3.42
C THR A 560 18.15 1.92 2.46
N THR A 561 18.13 0.71 3.00
CA THR A 561 17.39 -0.41 2.40
C THR A 561 16.00 -0.51 3.04
N MET A 562 15.37 -1.68 3.06
CA MET A 562 14.09 -1.86 3.73
C MET A 562 14.25 -1.82 5.25
N THR A 563 13.69 -0.78 5.88
CA THR A 563 13.81 -0.50 7.31
C THR A 563 12.62 -1.03 8.11
N LEU A 564 11.41 -0.98 7.55
CA LEU A 564 10.20 -1.59 8.11
C LEU A 564 9.56 -2.46 7.03
N GLY A 565 8.98 -3.61 7.40
CA GLY A 565 8.29 -4.45 6.44
C GLY A 565 7.39 -5.52 7.04
N ASN A 566 6.40 -5.94 6.27
CA ASN A 566 5.62 -7.15 6.55
C ASN A 566 6.43 -8.38 6.13
N LEU A 567 7.37 -8.80 7.00
CA LEU A 567 8.27 -9.92 6.73
C LEU A 567 7.54 -11.26 6.70
N PHE A 568 8.08 -12.21 5.94
CA PHE A 568 7.65 -13.61 5.97
C PHE A 568 7.72 -14.18 7.40
N GLY A 569 6.76 -15.04 7.73
CA GLY A 569 6.55 -15.59 9.08
C GLY A 569 5.64 -14.73 9.96
N ALA A 570 5.66 -13.41 9.79
CA ALA A 570 4.79 -12.50 10.53
C ALA A 570 3.40 -12.35 9.89
N LYS A 571 2.37 -12.12 10.72
CA LYS A 571 1.01 -11.80 10.23
C LYS A 571 1.03 -10.45 9.50
N THR A 572 0.34 -10.35 8.37
CA THR A 572 0.20 -9.06 7.68
C THR A 572 -0.98 -8.28 8.23
N LYS A 573 -0.79 -6.98 8.49
CA LYS A 573 -1.86 -6.04 8.83
C LYS A 573 -2.01 -5.05 7.69
N VAL A 574 -3.22 -4.97 7.13
CA VAL A 574 -3.52 -4.08 5.99
C VAL A 574 -3.32 -2.62 6.41
N GLY A 575 -2.56 -1.86 5.63
CA GLY A 575 -2.26 -0.45 5.91
C GLY A 575 -1.10 -0.23 6.89
N SER A 576 -0.48 -1.29 7.39
CA SER A 576 0.71 -1.20 8.24
C SER A 576 1.99 -1.33 7.41
N LEU A 577 2.99 -0.50 7.75
CA LEU A 577 4.36 -0.62 7.25
C LEU A 577 5.06 -1.91 7.70
N GLY A 578 4.45 -2.67 8.61
CA GLY A 578 5.01 -3.88 9.20
C GLY A 578 5.84 -3.58 10.45
N LYS A 579 6.84 -4.42 10.69
CA LYS A 579 7.74 -4.34 11.85
C LYS A 579 9.15 -3.94 11.41
N PRO A 580 10.01 -3.49 12.33
CA PRO A 580 11.41 -3.24 12.02
C PRO A 580 12.09 -4.46 11.41
N ASN A 581 12.85 -4.22 10.34
CA ASN A 581 13.90 -5.12 9.91
C ASN A 581 14.89 -5.27 11.09
N PRO A 582 15.19 -6.51 11.56
CA PRO A 582 16.11 -6.71 12.69
C PRO A 582 17.52 -6.11 12.51
N GLU A 583 17.95 -5.83 11.28
CA GLU A 583 19.17 -5.08 10.97
C GLU A 583 19.13 -3.62 11.44
N TYR A 584 17.94 -3.00 11.46
CA TYR A 584 17.75 -1.60 11.82
C TYR A 584 17.14 -1.48 13.21
N ALA A 585 17.86 -0.86 14.14
CA ALA A 585 17.34 -0.47 15.44
C ALA A 585 16.42 0.76 15.31
N VAL A 586 15.16 0.52 14.95
CA VAL A 586 14.15 1.57 14.70
C VAL A 586 13.38 1.93 15.98
N ASP A 587 13.16 3.22 16.23
CA ASP A 587 12.21 3.71 17.24
C ASP A 587 11.40 4.92 16.73
N LEU A 588 10.50 5.44 17.56
CA LEU A 588 9.71 6.64 17.27
C LEU A 588 10.08 7.78 18.23
N MET A 589 10.51 8.92 17.70
CA MET A 589 10.93 10.10 18.48
C MET A 589 9.94 11.26 18.33
N LYS A 590 9.58 11.90 19.44
CA LYS A 590 8.71 13.08 19.47
C LYS A 590 9.54 14.35 19.27
N GLU A 591 8.86 15.46 18.98
CA GLU A 591 9.49 16.77 18.76
C GLU A 591 10.29 17.29 19.97
N ASP A 592 9.97 16.83 21.18
CA ASP A 592 10.69 17.18 22.41
C ASP A 592 11.94 16.30 22.65
N GLY A 593 12.28 15.41 21.71
CA GLY A 593 13.40 14.47 21.80
C GLY A 593 13.12 13.21 22.62
N SER A 594 11.94 13.07 23.22
CA SER A 594 11.56 11.85 23.95
C SER A 594 10.97 10.78 23.01
N PHE A 595 11.03 9.51 23.40
CA PHE A 595 10.43 8.43 22.60
C PHE A 595 8.90 8.40 22.74
N ALA A 596 8.22 8.06 21.65
CA ALA A 596 6.77 7.91 21.60
C ALA A 596 6.33 6.60 22.27
N ALA A 597 5.26 6.66 23.08
CA ALA A 597 4.63 5.46 23.63
C ALA A 597 3.81 4.72 22.55
N VAL A 598 3.33 3.52 22.88
CA VAL A 598 2.37 2.80 22.02
C VAL A 598 1.15 3.68 21.75
N GLY A 599 0.74 3.77 20.48
CA GLY A 599 -0.35 4.63 20.02
C GLY A 599 0.00 6.11 19.86
N GLU A 600 1.18 6.57 20.30
CA GLU A 600 1.65 7.93 20.08
C GLU A 600 2.36 8.07 18.73
N VAL A 601 2.21 9.24 18.10
CA VAL A 601 2.89 9.57 16.85
C VAL A 601 4.29 10.12 17.16
N GLY A 602 5.28 9.61 16.45
CA GLY A 602 6.65 10.13 16.44
C GLY A 602 7.30 10.00 15.05
N GLU A 603 8.45 10.63 14.88
CA GLU A 603 9.33 10.43 13.74
C GLU A 603 10.01 9.06 13.81
N ILE A 604 10.04 8.34 12.70
CA ILE A 604 10.81 7.11 12.56
C ILE A 604 12.29 7.48 12.58
N VAL A 605 13.00 6.99 13.59
CA VAL A 605 14.44 7.18 13.76
C VAL A 605 15.18 5.84 13.79
N ILE A 606 16.41 5.82 13.32
CA ILE A 606 17.28 4.63 13.30
C ILE A 606 18.48 4.89 14.20
N SER A 607 18.76 4.00 15.14
CA SER A 607 19.95 4.16 15.99
C SER A 607 21.20 3.97 15.15
N THR A 608 22.20 4.82 15.41
CA THR A 608 23.49 4.82 14.70
C THR A 608 24.67 4.61 15.65
N LYS A 609 24.38 4.09 16.86
CA LYS A 609 25.42 3.62 17.80
C LYS A 609 26.28 2.51 17.18
N GLU A 610 25.62 1.62 16.44
CA GLU A 610 26.22 0.70 15.48
C GLU A 610 25.58 1.06 14.13
N ILE A 611 26.39 1.34 13.11
CA ILE A 611 25.89 1.73 11.80
C ILE A 611 25.32 0.48 11.10
N PRO A 612 24.01 0.44 10.82
CA PRO A 612 23.41 -0.71 10.14
C PRO A 612 23.98 -0.89 8.74
N THR A 613 24.08 -2.13 8.27
CA THR A 613 24.48 -2.39 6.90
C THR A 613 23.44 -1.77 5.94
N GLY A 614 23.91 -1.14 4.87
CA GLY A 614 23.05 -0.47 3.88
C GLY A 614 22.36 0.83 4.32
N LEU A 615 22.66 1.38 5.49
CA LEU A 615 22.48 2.83 5.73
C LEU A 615 23.55 3.58 4.92
N PHE A 616 23.18 4.72 4.32
CA PHE A 616 24.10 5.56 3.55
C PHE A 616 25.24 6.14 4.40
N GLU A 617 26.31 6.59 3.73
CA GLU A 617 27.49 7.24 4.33
C GLU A 617 27.28 8.76 4.56
N GLY A 618 26.10 9.29 4.21
CA GLY A 618 25.82 10.72 4.20
C GLY A 618 25.59 11.29 2.80
N TYR A 619 25.43 12.61 2.74
CA TYR A 619 25.25 13.35 1.49
C TYR A 619 26.58 13.88 0.96
N TYR A 620 26.90 13.53 -0.29
CA TYR A 620 28.16 13.92 -0.92
C TYR A 620 28.33 15.44 -0.98
N LYS A 621 29.42 15.95 -0.39
CA LYS A 621 29.76 17.39 -0.32
C LYS A 621 28.71 18.27 0.38
N GLU A 622 27.83 17.67 1.17
CA GLU A 622 26.73 18.34 1.87
C GLU A 622 26.72 17.88 3.34
N GLU A 623 27.82 18.10 4.06
CA GLU A 623 28.01 17.66 5.45
C GLU A 623 26.99 18.29 6.40
N ASP A 624 26.64 19.56 6.20
CA ASP A 624 25.59 20.24 6.96
C ASP A 624 24.24 19.51 6.84
N LYS A 625 23.88 19.08 5.62
CA LYS A 625 22.66 18.30 5.36
C LYS A 625 22.72 16.90 5.94
N THR A 626 23.91 16.34 6.08
CA THR A 626 24.12 15.05 6.73
C THR A 626 23.91 15.19 8.23
N THR A 627 24.49 16.23 8.83
CA THR A 627 24.35 16.54 10.26
C THR A 627 22.90 16.90 10.64
N GLU A 628 22.16 17.55 9.74
CA GLU A 628 20.72 17.83 9.93
C GLU A 628 19.87 16.57 10.13
N VAL A 629 20.23 15.45 9.49
CA VAL A 629 19.48 14.18 9.59
C VAL A 629 20.20 13.14 10.43
N TRP A 630 21.44 13.39 10.84
CA TRP A 630 22.26 12.45 11.58
C TRP A 630 22.90 13.16 12.77
N HIS A 631 22.23 13.09 13.91
CA HIS A 631 22.65 13.75 15.13
C HIS A 631 22.24 12.95 16.37
N GLU A 632 22.91 13.21 17.48
CA GLU A 632 22.58 12.62 18.80
C GLU A 632 22.52 11.07 18.82
N GLY A 633 23.24 10.41 17.91
CA GLY A 633 23.27 8.94 17.80
C GLY A 633 22.07 8.35 17.04
N TRP A 634 21.33 9.17 16.29
CA TRP A 634 20.16 8.78 15.50
C TRP A 634 20.25 9.32 14.07
N TYR A 635 19.75 8.51 13.13
CA TYR A 635 19.39 8.94 11.80
C TYR A 635 17.88 9.22 11.77
N HIS A 636 17.53 10.44 11.39
CA HIS A 636 16.19 11.01 11.30
C HIS A 636 15.67 10.86 9.87
N THR A 637 14.61 10.06 9.69
CA THR A 637 14.06 9.77 8.36
C THR A 637 13.24 10.94 7.80
N GLY A 638 12.69 11.79 8.66
CA GLY A 638 11.69 12.81 8.32
C GLY A 638 10.28 12.27 8.05
N ASP A 639 10.04 10.98 8.33
CA ASP A 639 8.76 10.30 8.19
C ASP A 639 8.17 9.98 9.57
N THR A 640 6.86 10.21 9.75
CA THR A 640 6.17 9.99 11.04
C THR A 640 5.26 8.77 10.99
N ALA A 641 5.19 8.06 12.11
CA ALA A 641 4.34 6.89 12.32
C ALA A 641 3.91 6.78 13.78
N TRP A 642 2.95 5.91 14.06
CA TRP A 642 2.68 5.39 15.41
C TRP A 642 2.89 3.87 15.43
N ARG A 643 3.17 3.32 16.62
CA ARG A 643 3.39 1.89 16.83
C ARG A 643 2.25 1.30 17.65
N ASP A 644 1.70 0.15 17.23
CA ASP A 644 0.68 -0.58 17.97
C ASP A 644 1.25 -1.51 19.06
N GLU A 645 0.38 -2.11 19.86
CA GLU A 645 0.72 -3.02 20.96
C GLU A 645 1.46 -4.29 20.50
N GLU A 646 1.32 -4.66 19.23
CA GLU A 646 1.98 -5.81 18.61
C GLU A 646 3.30 -5.43 17.93
N GLY A 647 3.69 -4.15 17.96
CA GLY A 647 4.92 -3.61 17.39
C GLY A 647 4.85 -3.27 15.90
N TYR A 648 3.65 -3.19 15.30
CA TYR A 648 3.46 -2.77 13.92
C TYR A 648 3.46 -1.25 13.82
N TYR A 649 4.07 -0.74 12.76
CA TYR A 649 4.18 0.69 12.47
C TYR A 649 3.12 1.11 11.46
N TRP A 650 2.52 2.27 11.69
CA TRP A 650 1.44 2.83 10.89
C TRP A 650 1.84 4.22 10.41
N TYR A 651 1.98 4.36 9.09
CA TYR A 651 2.41 5.60 8.48
C TYR A 651 1.42 6.73 8.73
N VAL A 652 1.92 7.92 9.07
CA VAL A 652 1.11 9.13 9.21
C VAL A 652 1.39 10.10 8.08
N SER A 653 2.64 10.60 7.98
CA SER A 653 3.03 11.59 6.96
C SER A 653 4.53 11.91 7.00
N ARG A 654 5.03 12.59 5.98
CA ARG A 654 6.29 13.35 6.06
C ARG A 654 6.11 14.52 7.02
N LEU A 655 7.14 14.84 7.81
CA LEU A 655 7.12 16.00 8.72
C LEU A 655 6.72 17.30 8.00
N ASP A 656 7.25 17.53 6.80
CA ASP A 656 6.99 18.74 6.00
C ASP A 656 5.55 18.81 5.42
N ASP A 657 4.84 17.68 5.40
CA ASP A 657 3.50 17.53 4.82
C ASP A 657 2.39 17.50 5.87
N VAL A 658 2.72 17.47 7.17
CA VAL A 658 1.72 17.57 8.25
C VAL A 658 0.99 18.91 8.13
N ILE A 659 -0.33 18.84 7.96
CA ILE A 659 -1.19 20.03 7.90
C ILE A 659 -1.55 20.44 9.32
N LYS A 660 -1.22 21.67 9.70
CA LYS A 660 -1.53 22.26 11.01
C LYS A 660 -2.73 23.18 10.88
N SER A 661 -3.94 22.66 11.12
CA SER A 661 -5.21 23.41 11.01
C SER A 661 -5.89 23.56 12.36
N SER A 662 -6.04 24.80 12.86
CA SER A 662 -6.70 25.09 14.15
C SER A 662 -6.15 24.30 15.34
N GLY A 663 -4.83 24.05 15.37
CA GLY A 663 -4.17 23.25 16.41
C GLY A 663 -4.21 21.73 16.19
N TYR A 664 -4.95 21.24 15.19
CA TYR A 664 -4.96 19.83 14.80
C TYR A 664 -3.80 19.53 13.85
N ARG A 665 -3.14 18.38 14.07
CA ARG A 665 -2.19 17.78 13.14
C ARG A 665 -2.93 16.81 12.26
N ILE A 666 -2.93 17.07 10.97
CA ILE A 666 -3.71 16.32 9.99
C ILE A 666 -2.73 15.72 8.98
N GLY A 667 -2.68 14.39 8.94
CA GLY A 667 -1.94 13.66 7.92
C GLY A 667 -2.70 13.69 6.59
N PRO A 668 -2.07 14.13 5.48
CA PRO A 668 -2.75 14.20 4.19
C PRO A 668 -3.19 12.83 3.67
N PHE A 669 -2.42 11.76 3.98
CA PHE A 669 -2.67 10.42 3.45
C PHE A 669 -4.02 9.82 3.89
N GLU A 670 -4.46 10.10 5.10
CA GLU A 670 -5.77 9.63 5.61
C GLU A 670 -6.92 10.20 4.78
N ILE A 671 -6.83 11.47 4.41
CA ILE A 671 -7.84 12.16 3.60
C ILE A 671 -7.75 11.70 2.14
N GLU A 672 -6.54 11.56 1.61
CA GLU A 672 -6.31 10.98 0.27
C GLU A 672 -6.95 9.61 0.17
N SER A 673 -6.80 8.75 1.19
CA SER A 673 -7.37 7.40 1.21
C SER A 673 -8.90 7.40 1.12
N VAL A 674 -9.56 8.27 1.89
CA VAL A 674 -11.03 8.40 1.84
C VAL A 674 -11.49 8.96 0.49
N ILE A 675 -10.79 9.93 -0.09
CA ILE A 675 -11.14 10.46 -1.41
C ILE A 675 -10.96 9.39 -2.50
N MET A 676 -9.98 8.50 -2.37
CA MET A 676 -9.70 7.42 -3.33
C MET A 676 -10.80 6.34 -3.37
N GLU A 677 -11.65 6.22 -2.34
CA GLU A 677 -12.80 5.30 -2.33
C GLU A 677 -13.89 5.70 -3.35
N LEU A 678 -13.87 6.95 -3.81
CA LEU A 678 -14.81 7.43 -4.82
C LEU A 678 -14.44 6.86 -6.20
N PRO A 679 -15.35 6.15 -6.90
CA PRO A 679 -15.01 5.37 -8.09
C PRO A 679 -14.53 6.22 -9.28
N TYR A 680 -14.93 7.50 -9.31
CA TYR A 680 -14.57 8.47 -10.32
C TYR A 680 -13.27 9.24 -10.02
N VAL A 681 -12.61 8.96 -8.88
CA VAL A 681 -11.29 9.53 -8.56
C VAL A 681 -10.21 8.58 -9.06
N LEU A 682 -9.31 9.12 -9.89
CA LEU A 682 -8.15 8.41 -10.40
C LEU A 682 -6.94 8.56 -9.47
N GLU A 683 -6.67 9.79 -9.04
CA GLU A 683 -5.61 10.12 -8.08
C GLU A 683 -6.02 11.33 -7.23
N CYS A 684 -5.50 11.43 -6.01
CA CYS A 684 -5.70 12.58 -5.14
C CYS A 684 -4.39 12.95 -4.42
N ALA A 685 -4.19 14.24 -4.22
CA ALA A 685 -3.16 14.79 -3.35
C ALA A 685 -3.78 15.78 -2.37
N VAL A 686 -3.44 15.67 -1.09
CA VAL A 686 -3.91 16.56 -0.04
C VAL A 686 -2.75 17.41 0.47
N THR A 687 -2.97 18.72 0.56
CA THR A 687 -1.99 19.70 1.04
C THR A 687 -2.62 20.69 2.02
N GLY A 688 -1.79 21.31 2.85
CA GLY A 688 -2.20 22.39 3.74
C GLY A 688 -1.93 23.74 3.11
N VAL A 689 -2.96 24.55 2.89
CA VAL A 689 -2.81 25.91 2.35
C VAL A 689 -3.07 26.95 3.43
N PRO A 690 -2.41 28.13 3.40
CA PRO A 690 -2.58 29.17 4.41
C PRO A 690 -4.04 29.62 4.58
N ASP A 691 -4.45 29.87 5.81
CA ASP A 691 -5.75 30.43 6.17
C ASP A 691 -5.61 31.39 7.34
N GLU A 692 -6.19 32.59 7.20
CA GLU A 692 -6.04 33.69 8.16
C GLU A 692 -6.49 33.35 9.57
N THR A 693 -7.44 32.42 9.72
CA THR A 693 -8.06 32.09 11.01
C THR A 693 -7.56 30.77 11.59
N ARG A 694 -7.13 29.84 10.74
CA ARG A 694 -6.82 28.45 11.14
C ARG A 694 -5.36 28.09 10.99
N GLY A 695 -4.52 29.04 10.57
CA GLY A 695 -3.13 28.80 10.19
C GLY A 695 -3.07 28.15 8.81
N GLN A 696 -3.55 26.91 8.71
CA GLN A 696 -3.75 26.22 7.44
C GLN A 696 -5.16 25.61 7.34
N VAL A 697 -5.61 25.34 6.13
CA VAL A 697 -6.77 24.50 5.83
C VAL A 697 -6.40 23.41 4.84
N VAL A 698 -7.15 22.31 4.89
CA VAL A 698 -6.96 21.17 4.01
C VAL A 698 -7.45 21.51 2.59
N LYS A 699 -6.59 21.32 1.59
CA LYS A 699 -6.88 21.38 0.16
C LYS A 699 -6.70 19.99 -0.45
N ALA A 700 -7.68 19.52 -1.20
CA ALA A 700 -7.58 18.31 -2.02
C ALA A 700 -7.49 18.69 -3.50
N THR A 701 -6.44 18.23 -4.17
CA THR A 701 -6.30 18.30 -5.63
C THR A 701 -6.59 16.91 -6.20
N VAL A 702 -7.56 16.82 -7.10
CA VAL A 702 -8.17 15.56 -7.54
C VAL A 702 -8.05 15.41 -9.05
N VAL A 703 -7.60 14.25 -9.50
CA VAL A 703 -7.63 13.80 -10.89
C VAL A 703 -8.79 12.84 -11.05
N LEU A 704 -9.67 13.11 -12.00
CA LEU A 704 -10.85 12.29 -12.28
C LEU A 704 -10.54 11.17 -13.28
N THR A 705 -11.35 10.12 -13.28
CA THR A 705 -11.36 9.13 -14.37
C THR A 705 -11.84 9.78 -15.69
N LYS A 706 -11.43 9.21 -16.84
CA LYS A 706 -11.65 9.80 -18.18
C LYS A 706 -13.13 10.06 -18.52
N ASP A 707 -14.04 9.32 -17.89
CA ASP A 707 -15.48 9.36 -18.08
C ASP A 707 -16.20 10.41 -17.20
N LYS A 708 -15.51 11.02 -16.24
CA LYS A 708 -16.09 12.02 -15.33
C LYS A 708 -15.56 13.43 -15.61
N LYS A 709 -16.45 14.43 -15.58
CA LYS A 709 -16.10 15.84 -15.76
C LYS A 709 -16.11 16.62 -14.44
N PRO A 710 -15.18 17.57 -14.24
CA PRO A 710 -15.19 18.49 -13.11
C PRO A 710 -16.50 19.28 -12.99
N SER A 711 -17.06 19.40 -11.79
CA SER A 711 -18.21 20.27 -11.50
C SER A 711 -18.23 20.75 -10.05
N ASN A 712 -18.98 21.81 -9.73
CA ASN A 712 -19.07 22.31 -8.35
C ASN A 712 -19.83 21.33 -7.46
N GLU A 713 -20.83 20.64 -8.00
CA GLU A 713 -21.57 19.58 -7.33
C GLU A 713 -20.62 18.46 -6.91
N LEU A 714 -19.69 18.07 -7.80
CA LEU A 714 -18.69 17.05 -7.52
C LEU A 714 -17.68 17.49 -6.45
N LYS A 715 -17.35 18.78 -6.36
CA LYS A 715 -16.53 19.31 -5.27
C LYS A 715 -17.24 19.15 -3.93
N GLU A 716 -18.50 19.56 -3.84
CA GLU A 716 -19.27 19.45 -2.61
C GLU A 716 -19.55 17.99 -2.24
N GLU A 717 -19.76 17.11 -3.22
CA GLU A 717 -19.84 15.66 -3.03
C GLU A 717 -18.55 15.11 -2.38
N ILE A 718 -17.37 15.44 -2.92
CA ILE A 718 -16.09 15.01 -2.33
C ILE A 718 -15.92 15.57 -0.90
N LYS A 719 -16.23 16.85 -0.67
CA LYS A 719 -16.13 17.46 0.67
C LYS A 719 -17.03 16.76 1.68
N GLU A 720 -18.29 16.54 1.32
CA GLU A 720 -19.27 15.91 2.20
C GLU A 720 -18.95 14.43 2.42
N TYR A 721 -18.45 13.74 1.40
CA TYR A 721 -17.96 12.36 1.51
C TYR A 721 -16.83 12.28 2.56
N VAL A 722 -15.79 13.10 2.43
CA VAL A 722 -14.71 13.11 3.42
C VAL A 722 -15.20 13.52 4.81
N LYS A 723 -16.09 14.51 4.89
CA LYS A 723 -16.62 15.02 6.16
C LYS A 723 -17.48 13.98 6.91
N THR A 724 -18.11 13.06 6.20
CA THR A 724 -18.91 11.96 6.77
C THR A 724 -18.09 10.70 7.07
N HIS A 725 -16.91 10.55 6.43
CA HIS A 725 -16.04 9.37 6.56
C HIS A 725 -14.73 9.63 7.32
N THR A 726 -14.48 10.87 7.74
CA THR A 726 -13.35 11.28 8.60
C THR A 726 -13.81 12.20 9.73
N ALA A 727 -12.94 12.49 10.69
CA ALA A 727 -13.24 13.48 11.72
C ALA A 727 -13.52 14.86 11.07
N PRO A 728 -14.56 15.61 11.52
CA PRO A 728 -15.01 16.85 10.85
C PRO A 728 -14.01 17.99 10.71
N TYR A 729 -12.82 17.89 11.33
CA TYR A 729 -11.74 18.86 11.15
C TYR A 729 -10.79 18.50 9.99
N LYS A 730 -10.87 17.27 9.45
CA LYS A 730 -9.98 16.74 8.40
C LYS A 730 -10.50 16.96 6.99
N TYR A 731 -11.78 17.25 6.80
CA TYR A 731 -12.32 17.40 5.43
C TYR A 731 -11.65 18.55 4.66
N PRO A 732 -11.44 18.37 3.34
CA PRO A 732 -10.87 19.42 2.50
C PRO A 732 -11.84 20.59 2.42
N ARG A 733 -11.43 21.77 2.88
CA ARG A 733 -12.21 23.00 2.66
C ARG A 733 -12.14 23.45 1.21
N ILE A 734 -11.08 23.07 0.51
CA ILE A 734 -10.84 23.39 -0.89
C ILE A 734 -10.72 22.08 -1.67
N VAL A 735 -11.49 21.95 -2.75
CA VAL A 735 -11.35 20.85 -3.72
C VAL A 735 -11.09 21.46 -5.09
N GLU A 736 -10.00 21.03 -5.72
CA GLU A 736 -9.56 21.48 -7.03
C GLU A 736 -9.40 20.27 -7.96
N PHE A 737 -9.89 20.41 -9.20
CA PHE A 737 -9.70 19.37 -10.21
C PHE A 737 -8.55 19.74 -11.13
N THR A 738 -7.73 18.75 -11.47
CA THR A 738 -6.62 18.90 -12.40
C THR A 738 -6.55 17.70 -13.34
N GLU A 739 -5.97 17.88 -14.51
CA GLU A 739 -5.75 16.79 -15.48
C GLU A 739 -4.68 15.81 -14.99
N SER A 740 -3.71 16.29 -14.19
CA SER A 740 -2.64 15.46 -13.63
C SER A 740 -2.02 16.11 -12.39
N LEU A 741 -1.60 15.30 -11.41
CA LEU A 741 -0.83 15.80 -10.26
C LEU A 741 0.63 16.06 -10.66
N PRO A 742 1.25 17.16 -10.18
CA PRO A 742 2.67 17.38 -10.39
C PRO A 742 3.43 16.29 -9.65
N LYS A 743 4.26 15.56 -10.39
CA LYS A 743 5.08 14.48 -9.84
C LYS A 743 6.54 14.80 -10.04
N THR A 744 7.38 14.32 -9.13
CA THR A 744 8.80 14.19 -9.38
C THR A 744 8.97 13.24 -10.56
N ILE A 745 10.16 13.25 -11.11
CA ILE A 745 10.53 12.30 -12.14
C ILE A 745 10.36 10.85 -11.63
N SER A 746 10.40 10.66 -10.30
CA SER A 746 10.19 9.38 -9.59
C SER A 746 8.74 8.95 -9.42
N GLY A 747 7.79 9.72 -9.95
CA GLY A 747 6.36 9.49 -9.76
C GLY A 747 5.83 9.93 -8.39
N LYS A 748 6.65 10.48 -7.48
CA LYS A 748 6.19 10.99 -6.19
C LYS A 748 5.48 12.34 -6.37
N ILE A 749 4.32 12.52 -5.75
CA ILE A 749 3.58 13.78 -5.81
C ILE A 749 4.42 14.93 -5.21
N LYS A 750 4.58 16.03 -5.95
CA LYS A 750 5.23 17.26 -5.47
C LYS A 750 4.24 18.14 -4.73
N ARG A 751 3.98 17.81 -3.47
CA ARG A 751 3.03 18.55 -2.62
C ARG A 751 3.39 20.02 -2.44
N THR A 752 4.67 20.39 -2.45
CA THR A 752 5.12 21.80 -2.40
C THR A 752 4.59 22.62 -3.58
N GLU A 753 4.63 22.07 -4.80
CA GLU A 753 4.10 22.75 -5.99
C GLU A 753 2.58 22.90 -5.94
N LEU A 754 1.87 21.90 -5.41
CA LEU A 754 0.43 21.95 -5.18
C LEU A 754 0.03 22.92 -4.08
N ARG A 755 0.91 23.17 -3.11
CA ARG A 755 0.70 24.09 -1.98
C ARG A 755 0.85 25.55 -2.41
N ASN A 756 1.71 25.81 -3.39
CA ASN A 756 1.99 27.13 -3.94
C ASN A 756 1.00 27.56 -5.04
N LYS A 757 0.16 26.64 -5.51
CA LYS A 757 -1.00 26.89 -6.38
C LYS A 757 -2.25 26.96 -5.52
#